data_AF-A0A545V1G3-F1
#
_entry.id   AF-A0A545V1G3-F1
#
_cell.length_a   1.000
_cell.length_b   1.000
_cell.length_c   1.000
_cell.angle_alpha   90.00
_cell.angle_beta   90.00
_cell.angle_gamma   90.00
#
_symmetry.space_group_name_H-M   'P 1'
#
loop_
_entity.id
_entity.type
_entity.pdbx_description
1 polymer ?
#
loop_
_entity_poly.entity_id
_entity_poly.type
_entity_poly.pdbx_seq_one_letter_code
_entity_poly.pdbx_strand_id
1 'polypeptide(L)'
;MKSAISLLALAGAASAADLPSIVAKGSKFFYPNGTQFFMKGIAYQRDIGAAGAKSDPTAKYMDPLADKDACQRDVPYLQDLNINIIRTYAIDPKEDHSYCMGLLQDAGIYVVSDLSEPATSINRDDPQWNTELFDRYKAVVDELSKYSNVVGFFAGNEVSNSANNTGASAYVKAAVRDTKKYIKDNNKRWIGVGYAANDDKDIRKEIADYFNCGETEDSIDFWGYNIYSWCGSSSMQKSGYDQQVKFFQDFSVPVFLAEYGCNLPNGAKGRKWEETAALYSDDMTGVFSGGLVYMYFQEENDYGVVEVKGSTVSKQDDYDGLKKAHAAADPKGVDMDKYSPSGKAATCPDVSKAWQAASQLPPTPNKDLCKCMADSLECVVDDSLDEKSYGDLFGNVCGNAKICAGINGVTKLGNYGAYSMCTPKEKLSFVLDAYYQANGKSSSACGWKGAKLQKGSAASSCQKSLNDAKEQNKAIATATANVAAPKATGGAGSSSGDKKNFGVRAAPSGVLAAGVVAMAALLTLVKDNLEWEVEKDKDKPKYEPPPRPTTRVGRKKRKQGGTSAAAKLPAVFPTSRCKLRLLRMQRIHDHLLLEEEYVENQERLRKAKTAKEGQVATSEADADRNADERSRVDDMRGSPMGVGTLEELIDDDHAIVSSTTGPEYYVSIMSFVDKDLLEPGASVLLHHKSVSIVGVLTDDTDPIVSVMKLDKAPTESYADIGGLEQQIQEVRESVELPLLHPELYEEMGIKPPKGVILYGAPGTGKTLLAKAVANQTSATFLRIVGSELIQKYLGDGPRLVRQLFQVAGENAPSIVFIDEIDAIGTKRYDSTSGGEREVQRTMLELLNQLDGFDDRGDVKVIMATNKIDTLDPALIRPGRIDRKILFENPDTNTKRKIFTLHTSKMNLGDDVDLEEFISQKDDLSGADIKAICSEAGMMALRERRMRVQMADFRTARERVLKTKQEGEPEGLYL
;
A
#
# COMPACT_ATOMS: atom_id res chain seq x y z
N MET A 1 45.88 -0.44 41.29
CA MET A 1 46.14 -1.21 42.54
C MET A 1 45.25 -2.45 42.55
N LYS A 2 45.47 -3.43 43.45
CA LYS A 2 44.66 -4.67 43.51
C LYS A 2 43.44 -4.50 44.44
N SER A 3 42.44 -5.35 44.22
CA SER A 3 41.39 -5.77 45.16
C SER A 3 40.31 -4.75 45.56
N ALA A 4 39.12 -4.91 44.99
CA ALA A 4 37.84 -4.53 45.60
C ALA A 4 36.65 -5.33 44.99
N ILE A 5 36.80 -6.66 44.83
CA ILE A 5 35.65 -7.54 44.59
C ILE A 5 35.04 -7.85 45.96
N SER A 6 33.74 -7.59 46.13
CA SER A 6 32.99 -7.97 47.33
C SER A 6 31.70 -8.68 46.91
N LEU A 7 31.71 -10.00 46.95
CA LEU A 7 30.46 -10.77 46.96
C LEU A 7 29.79 -10.56 48.33
N LEU A 8 28.54 -10.12 48.34
CA LEU A 8 27.60 -10.46 49.41
C LEU A 8 26.44 -11.27 48.83
N ALA A 9 26.68 -12.57 48.67
CA ALA A 9 25.60 -13.55 48.69
C ALA A 9 25.39 -13.94 50.16
N LEU A 10 24.30 -13.47 50.76
CA LEU A 10 23.93 -13.82 52.13
C LEU A 10 22.43 -14.03 52.20
N ALA A 11 22.02 -15.28 52.35
CA ALA A 11 20.61 -15.67 52.28
C ALA A 11 19.84 -15.14 53.50
N GLY A 12 18.85 -14.30 53.25
CA GLY A 12 17.80 -13.92 54.18
C GLY A 12 16.52 -13.68 53.39
N ALA A 13 15.37 -14.07 53.94
CA ALA A 13 14.08 -13.82 53.33
C ALA A 13 13.67 -12.35 53.52
N ALA A 14 14.38 -11.45 52.84
CA ALA A 14 13.90 -10.10 52.59
C ALA A 14 12.82 -10.18 51.52
N SER A 15 11.65 -9.60 51.77
CA SER A 15 10.65 -9.37 50.73
C SER A 15 11.32 -8.60 49.59
N ALA A 16 11.24 -9.12 48.35
CA ALA A 16 11.72 -8.39 47.19
C ALA A 16 11.02 -7.03 47.15
N ALA A 17 11.80 -5.94 47.15
CA ALA A 17 11.25 -4.61 46.96
C ALA A 17 10.94 -4.44 45.48
N ASP A 18 9.72 -3.99 45.16
CA ASP A 18 9.28 -3.83 43.78
C ASP A 18 10.23 -2.96 42.96
N LEU A 19 10.38 -3.24 41.65
CA LEU A 19 11.32 -2.47 40.83
C LEU A 19 10.88 -1.00 40.78
N PRO A 20 11.77 -0.04 41.02
CA PRO A 20 11.38 1.36 41.16
C PRO A 20 11.00 1.92 39.79
N SER A 21 9.72 2.26 39.59
CA SER A 21 9.20 2.72 38.30
C SER A 21 10.04 3.84 37.68
N ILE A 22 10.42 3.64 36.42
CA ILE A 22 11.13 4.64 35.61
C ILE A 22 10.26 5.89 35.46
N VAL A 23 10.91 7.06 35.45
CA VAL A 23 10.28 8.36 35.17
C VAL A 23 10.94 9.04 33.98
N ALA A 24 10.17 9.76 33.17
CA ALA A 24 10.71 10.63 32.13
C ALA A 24 10.94 12.06 32.68
N LYS A 25 12.05 12.68 32.26
CA LYS A 25 12.31 14.12 32.46
C LYS A 25 12.95 14.64 31.18
N GLY A 26 12.26 15.50 30.43
CA GLY A 26 12.70 15.92 29.10
C GLY A 26 12.91 14.72 28.17
N SER A 27 13.98 14.75 27.37
CA SER A 27 14.30 13.68 26.41
C SER A 27 15.05 12.47 27.00
N LYS A 28 14.94 12.24 28.31
CA LYS A 28 15.64 11.14 29.01
C LYS A 28 14.78 10.45 30.07
N PHE A 29 14.96 9.14 30.17
CA PHE A 29 14.40 8.30 31.24
C PHE A 29 15.37 8.22 32.43
N PHE A 30 14.83 8.09 33.65
CA PHE A 30 15.60 7.98 34.88
C PHE A 30 15.01 6.95 35.83
N TYR A 31 15.87 6.26 36.57
CA TYR A 31 15.47 5.58 37.79
C TYR A 31 15.16 6.62 38.89
N PRO A 32 14.25 6.35 39.84
CA PRO A 32 13.97 7.24 40.98
C PRO A 32 15.15 7.57 41.91
N ASN A 33 16.31 6.93 41.76
CA ASN A 33 17.56 7.28 42.45
C ASN A 33 18.37 8.39 41.72
N GLY A 34 17.87 8.90 40.59
CA GLY A 34 18.48 9.96 39.79
C GLY A 34 19.44 9.48 38.68
N THR A 35 19.72 8.18 38.52
CA THR A 35 20.55 7.70 37.41
C THR A 35 19.73 7.55 36.12
N GLN A 36 20.31 7.92 34.97
CA GLN A 36 19.64 7.75 33.67
C GLN A 36 19.40 6.25 33.36
N PHE A 37 18.20 5.95 32.89
CA PHE A 37 17.82 4.63 32.38
C PHE A 37 18.12 4.54 30.87
N PHE A 38 18.75 3.44 30.46
CA PHE A 38 18.93 3.08 29.06
C PHE A 38 18.32 1.69 28.83
N MET A 39 17.52 1.57 27.78
CA MET A 39 16.88 0.34 27.35
C MET A 39 17.90 -0.56 26.65
N LYS A 40 18.19 -1.73 27.24
CA LYS A 40 18.83 -2.88 26.60
C LYS A 40 17.76 -3.94 26.46
N GLY A 41 17.02 -3.91 25.34
CA GLY A 41 15.78 -4.65 25.23
C GLY A 41 15.68 -5.64 24.09
N ILE A 42 14.59 -6.40 24.11
CA ILE A 42 14.20 -7.32 23.04
C ILE A 42 12.67 -7.42 22.92
N ALA A 43 12.17 -7.58 21.70
CA ALA A 43 10.78 -7.90 21.44
C ALA A 43 10.48 -9.36 21.87
N TYR A 44 9.54 -9.54 22.79
CA TYR A 44 9.21 -10.81 23.42
C TYR A 44 7.74 -11.11 23.19
N GLN A 45 7.44 -11.72 22.03
CA GLN A 45 6.10 -12.04 21.57
C GLN A 45 6.17 -13.20 20.57
N ARG A 46 5.10 -13.98 20.45
CA ARG A 46 4.95 -15.02 19.43
C ARG A 46 3.66 -14.90 18.63
N ASP A 47 3.68 -15.42 17.42
CA ASP A 47 2.51 -15.75 16.61
C ASP A 47 1.57 -14.53 16.40
N ILE A 48 2.10 -13.40 15.91
CA ILE A 48 1.34 -12.15 15.66
C ILE A 48 1.47 -11.66 14.20
N GLY A 49 0.32 -11.38 13.57
CA GLY A 49 0.23 -10.62 12.31
C GLY A 49 0.30 -9.11 12.53
N ALA A 50 0.82 -8.37 11.54
CA ALA A 50 1.13 -6.94 11.66
C ALA A 50 -0.07 -6.06 12.11
N ALA A 51 0.12 -5.31 13.19
CA ALA A 51 -0.91 -4.42 13.76
C ALA A 51 -1.29 -3.26 12.82
N GLY A 52 -2.53 -2.77 12.93
CA GLY A 52 -3.03 -1.65 12.12
C GLY A 52 -3.22 -1.96 10.62
N ALA A 53 -2.99 -3.21 10.19
CA ALA A 53 -3.53 -3.71 8.92
C ALA A 53 -5.07 -3.82 9.00
N LYS A 54 -5.72 -4.43 8.00
CA LYS A 54 -7.16 -4.75 8.11
C LYS A 54 -7.40 -5.64 9.32
N SER A 55 -8.32 -5.24 10.19
CA SER A 55 -8.69 -5.99 11.39
C SER A 55 -9.25 -7.36 11.00
N ASP A 56 -8.53 -8.42 11.38
CA ASP A 56 -8.98 -9.80 11.23
C ASP A 56 -9.51 -10.31 12.59
N PRO A 57 -10.84 -10.45 12.78
CA PRO A 57 -11.42 -10.96 14.02
C PRO A 57 -11.17 -12.46 14.24
N THR A 58 -10.48 -13.14 13.32
CA THR A 58 -10.01 -14.53 13.49
C THR A 58 -8.53 -14.64 13.84
N ALA A 59 -7.77 -13.53 13.77
CA ALA A 59 -6.36 -13.49 14.13
C ALA A 59 -6.16 -13.65 15.64
N LYS A 60 -5.66 -14.82 16.05
CA LYS A 60 -5.26 -15.10 17.43
C LYS A 60 -3.80 -14.73 17.62
N TYR A 61 -3.49 -14.14 18.78
CA TYR A 61 -2.14 -13.96 19.28
C TYR A 61 -1.88 -14.91 20.46
N MET A 62 -0.60 -15.20 20.72
CA MET A 62 -0.17 -15.80 21.98
C MET A 62 0.20 -14.68 22.95
N ASP A 63 -0.39 -14.68 24.14
CA ASP A 63 0.05 -13.85 25.26
C ASP A 63 1.30 -14.49 25.91
N PRO A 64 2.46 -13.82 25.92
CA PRO A 64 3.71 -14.37 26.43
C PRO A 64 3.95 -14.06 27.91
N LEU A 65 3.05 -13.30 28.55
CA LEU A 65 3.08 -12.89 29.97
C LEU A 65 2.04 -13.64 30.82
N ALA A 66 0.96 -14.13 30.20
CA ALA A 66 0.00 -15.03 30.85
C ALA A 66 0.53 -16.49 30.98
N ASP A 67 1.38 -16.94 30.05
CA ASP A 67 1.98 -18.30 30.08
C ASP A 67 3.12 -18.39 31.12
N LYS A 68 2.78 -18.98 32.26
CA LYS A 68 3.67 -19.13 33.42
C LYS A 68 4.84 -20.09 33.16
N ASP A 69 4.62 -21.16 32.39
CA ASP A 69 5.65 -22.12 32.02
C ASP A 69 6.62 -21.49 30.98
N ALA A 70 6.10 -20.69 30.05
CA ALA A 70 6.93 -19.94 29.11
C ALA A 70 7.80 -18.90 29.82
N CYS A 71 7.23 -18.07 30.71
CA CYS A 71 8.03 -17.09 31.45
C CYS A 71 9.08 -17.74 32.35
N GLN A 72 8.75 -18.84 33.05
CA GLN A 72 9.73 -19.56 33.87
C GLN A 72 10.87 -20.17 33.03
N ARG A 73 10.57 -20.59 31.79
CA ARG A 73 11.55 -21.09 30.82
C ARG A 73 12.43 -19.98 30.25
N ASP A 74 11.86 -18.83 29.89
CA ASP A 74 12.50 -17.83 29.02
C ASP A 74 13.18 -16.68 29.78
N VAL A 75 12.68 -16.26 30.95
CA VAL A 75 13.28 -15.19 31.75
C VAL A 75 14.78 -15.43 32.06
N PRO A 76 15.24 -16.65 32.40
CA PRO A 76 16.67 -16.93 32.57
C PRO A 76 17.52 -16.64 31.31
N TYR A 77 16.97 -16.81 30.10
CA TYR A 77 17.67 -16.48 28.85
C TYR A 77 17.63 -14.98 28.53
N LEU A 78 16.61 -14.25 28.96
CA LEU A 78 16.59 -12.78 28.91
C LEU A 78 17.67 -12.19 29.83
N GLN A 79 17.82 -12.74 31.04
CA GLN A 79 18.91 -12.40 31.95
C GLN A 79 20.29 -12.75 31.37
N ASP A 80 20.44 -13.94 30.75
CA ASP A 80 21.70 -14.36 30.11
C ASP A 80 22.09 -13.50 28.89
N LEU A 81 21.14 -12.77 28.28
CA LEU A 81 21.36 -11.75 27.25
C LEU A 81 21.67 -10.35 27.81
N ASN A 82 21.68 -10.15 29.13
CA ASN A 82 21.74 -8.85 29.80
C ASN A 82 20.59 -7.88 29.41
N ILE A 83 19.39 -8.41 29.16
CA ILE A 83 18.19 -7.61 28.90
C ILE A 83 17.71 -6.93 30.19
N ASN A 84 17.26 -5.67 30.08
CA ASN A 84 16.58 -4.94 31.15
C ASN A 84 15.17 -4.44 30.79
N ILE A 85 14.71 -4.63 29.55
CA ILE A 85 13.33 -4.30 29.14
C ILE A 85 12.85 -5.21 28.01
N ILE A 86 11.59 -5.61 28.02
CA ILE A 86 10.94 -6.29 26.89
C ILE A 86 9.85 -5.44 26.26
N ARG A 87 9.61 -5.64 24.95
CA ARG A 87 8.40 -5.16 24.26
C ARG A 87 7.43 -6.31 24.02
N THR A 88 6.17 -6.11 24.41
CA THR A 88 5.02 -6.96 24.07
C THR A 88 4.06 -6.22 23.14
N TYR A 89 3.64 -6.85 22.05
CA TYR A 89 2.73 -6.29 21.04
C TYR A 89 1.26 -6.59 21.31
N ALA A 90 0.94 -7.65 22.06
CA ALA A 90 -0.42 -7.96 22.51
C ALA A 90 -0.42 -8.84 23.78
N ILE A 91 -1.33 -8.52 24.69
CA ILE A 91 -1.66 -9.28 25.91
C ILE A 91 -3.21 -9.39 26.03
N ASP A 92 -3.77 -10.40 26.70
CA ASP A 92 -5.20 -10.42 27.04
C ASP A 92 -5.42 -9.89 28.46
N PRO A 93 -5.97 -8.67 28.63
CA PRO A 93 -6.16 -8.05 29.95
C PRO A 93 -7.19 -8.75 30.86
N LYS A 94 -7.68 -9.93 30.48
CA LYS A 94 -8.51 -10.82 31.31
C LYS A 94 -7.71 -11.89 32.06
N GLU A 95 -6.47 -12.17 31.66
CA GLU A 95 -5.62 -13.24 32.22
C GLU A 95 -4.72 -12.74 33.37
N ASP A 96 -4.11 -13.69 34.11
CA ASP A 96 -3.29 -13.40 35.29
C ASP A 96 -1.78 -13.30 34.97
N HIS A 97 -1.32 -12.08 34.73
CA HIS A 97 0.10 -11.76 34.46
C HIS A 97 0.97 -11.73 35.72
N SER A 98 0.38 -11.81 36.94
CA SER A 98 1.11 -11.49 38.18
C SER A 98 2.34 -12.35 38.42
N TYR A 99 2.30 -13.61 38.00
CA TYR A 99 3.44 -14.53 38.10
C TYR A 99 4.59 -14.14 37.17
N CYS A 100 4.31 -13.88 35.88
CA CYS A 100 5.36 -13.51 34.93
C CYS A 100 5.92 -12.12 35.21
N MET A 101 5.05 -11.15 35.55
CA MET A 101 5.48 -9.81 35.94
C MET A 101 6.32 -9.82 37.21
N GLY A 102 6.01 -10.71 38.16
CA GLY A 102 6.84 -11.00 39.33
C GLY A 102 8.21 -11.60 38.96
N LEU A 103 8.27 -12.59 38.08
CA LEU A 103 9.55 -13.16 37.60
C LEU A 103 10.40 -12.13 36.84
N LEU A 104 9.79 -11.30 35.99
CA LEU A 104 10.47 -10.20 35.29
C LEU A 104 10.99 -9.16 36.30
N GLN A 105 10.22 -8.85 37.33
CA GLN A 105 10.64 -7.97 38.42
C GLN A 105 11.83 -8.55 39.21
N ASP A 106 11.74 -9.79 39.70
CA ASP A 106 12.86 -10.48 40.37
C ASP A 106 14.10 -10.58 39.47
N ALA A 107 13.91 -10.61 38.15
CA ALA A 107 14.98 -10.63 37.16
C ALA A 107 15.60 -9.26 36.84
N GLY A 108 14.99 -8.14 37.28
CA GLY A 108 15.42 -6.77 36.97
C GLY A 108 14.94 -6.23 35.62
N ILE A 109 13.90 -6.83 35.04
CA ILE A 109 13.40 -6.58 33.68
C ILE A 109 12.11 -5.75 33.72
N TYR A 110 12.09 -4.67 32.94
CA TYR A 110 10.95 -3.80 32.70
C TYR A 110 10.11 -4.24 31.49
N VAL A 111 8.92 -3.68 31.33
CA VAL A 111 8.03 -3.91 30.18
C VAL A 111 7.58 -2.58 29.55
N VAL A 112 7.56 -2.54 28.23
CA VAL A 112 6.76 -1.60 27.42
C VAL A 112 5.78 -2.42 26.58
N SER A 113 4.49 -2.07 26.57
CA SER A 113 3.49 -2.84 25.83
C SER A 113 2.70 -1.98 24.85
N ASP A 114 2.45 -2.49 23.65
CA ASP A 114 1.41 -1.96 22.78
C ASP A 114 0.03 -2.22 23.41
N LEU A 115 -0.91 -1.28 23.22
CA LEU A 115 -2.27 -1.33 23.77
C LEU A 115 -3.26 -2.06 22.86
N SER A 116 -2.99 -2.01 21.56
CA SER A 116 -3.76 -2.69 20.53
C SER A 116 -3.55 -4.22 20.53
N GLU A 117 -4.28 -4.88 19.66
CA GLU A 117 -4.09 -6.28 19.23
C GLU A 117 -4.45 -6.33 17.72
N PRO A 118 -4.13 -7.40 16.97
CA PRO A 118 -4.38 -7.47 15.53
C PRO A 118 -5.85 -7.23 15.13
N ALA A 119 -6.81 -7.79 15.89
CA ALA A 119 -8.24 -7.58 15.66
C ALA A 119 -8.70 -6.17 16.09
N THR A 120 -8.25 -5.71 17.27
CA THR A 120 -8.64 -4.45 17.90
C THR A 120 -7.49 -3.43 17.85
N SER A 121 -7.29 -2.82 16.68
CA SER A 121 -6.30 -1.76 16.43
C SER A 121 -6.86 -0.64 15.55
N ILE A 122 -6.22 0.53 15.55
CA ILE A 122 -6.55 1.62 14.62
C ILE A 122 -6.14 1.19 13.21
N ASN A 123 -7.13 0.84 12.38
CA ASN A 123 -6.93 0.46 10.98
C ASN A 123 -6.39 1.67 10.19
N ARG A 124 -5.31 1.48 9.42
CA ARG A 124 -4.70 2.56 8.60
C ARG A 124 -5.53 3.00 7.39
N ASP A 125 -6.36 2.11 6.85
CA ASP A 125 -7.13 2.33 5.61
C ASP A 125 -8.51 2.99 5.88
N ASP A 126 -9.12 2.70 7.04
CA ASP A 126 -10.31 3.38 7.58
C ASP A 126 -10.07 3.73 9.05
N PRO A 127 -9.32 4.82 9.33
CA PRO A 127 -8.90 5.13 10.69
C PRO A 127 -10.05 5.71 11.51
N GLN A 128 -10.32 5.06 12.65
CA GLN A 128 -11.31 5.48 13.64
C GLN A 128 -10.70 5.46 15.04
N TRP A 129 -11.25 6.28 15.93
CA TRP A 129 -11.01 6.22 17.38
C TRP A 129 -12.38 6.21 18.05
N ASN A 130 -12.72 5.07 18.66
CA ASN A 130 -14.09 4.76 19.06
C ASN A 130 -14.13 4.16 20.49
N THR A 131 -15.33 3.91 21.00
CA THR A 131 -15.54 3.42 22.36
C THR A 131 -14.92 2.04 22.62
N GLU A 132 -14.92 1.15 21.62
CA GLU A 132 -14.36 -0.20 21.69
C GLU A 132 -12.83 -0.21 21.73
N LEU A 133 -12.18 0.53 20.83
CA LEU A 133 -10.72 0.73 20.83
C LEU A 133 -10.26 1.35 22.16
N PHE A 134 -11.00 2.33 22.69
CA PHE A 134 -10.65 2.93 23.97
C PHE A 134 -10.91 1.97 25.16
N ASP A 135 -11.93 1.12 25.13
CA ASP A 135 -12.12 0.05 26.12
C ASP A 135 -10.95 -0.93 26.14
N ARG A 136 -10.50 -1.40 24.97
CA ARG A 136 -9.31 -2.26 24.83
C ARG A 136 -8.08 -1.59 25.46
N TYR A 137 -7.84 -0.33 25.14
CA TYR A 137 -6.69 0.41 25.67
C TYR A 137 -6.77 0.60 27.19
N LYS A 138 -7.94 0.94 27.73
CA LYS A 138 -8.17 1.04 29.18
C LYS A 138 -7.96 -0.30 29.88
N ALA A 139 -8.45 -1.42 29.32
CA ALA A 139 -8.29 -2.74 29.93
C ALA A 139 -6.80 -3.15 30.03
N VAL A 140 -6.00 -2.91 28.99
CA VAL A 140 -4.54 -3.15 29.04
C VAL A 140 -3.84 -2.25 30.07
N VAL A 141 -4.27 -0.98 30.19
CA VAL A 141 -3.78 -0.07 31.24
C VAL A 141 -4.18 -0.56 32.64
N ASP A 142 -5.44 -0.92 32.87
CA ASP A 142 -5.95 -1.35 34.17
C ASP A 142 -5.25 -2.61 34.67
N GLU A 143 -4.92 -3.53 33.77
CA GLU A 143 -4.17 -4.73 34.08
C GLU A 143 -2.68 -4.45 34.32
N LEU A 144 -1.97 -3.92 33.31
CA LEU A 144 -0.51 -3.80 33.39
C LEU A 144 -0.04 -2.65 34.29
N SER A 145 -0.83 -1.59 34.52
CA SER A 145 -0.40 -0.47 35.36
C SER A 145 -0.25 -0.81 36.85
N LYS A 146 -0.71 -2.00 37.27
CA LYS A 146 -0.49 -2.60 38.59
C LYS A 146 1.00 -2.84 38.90
N TYR A 147 1.79 -3.22 37.89
CA TYR A 147 3.18 -3.69 38.07
C TYR A 147 4.18 -2.55 37.86
N SER A 148 5.01 -2.27 38.87
CA SER A 148 5.89 -1.09 38.89
C SER A 148 6.98 -1.11 37.81
N ASN A 149 7.33 -2.29 37.30
CA ASN A 149 8.26 -2.50 36.19
C ASN A 149 7.64 -2.25 34.79
N VAL A 150 6.36 -1.86 34.68
CA VAL A 150 5.81 -1.34 33.41
C VAL A 150 6.20 0.14 33.27
N VAL A 151 6.98 0.46 32.22
CA VAL A 151 7.51 1.81 31.95
C VAL A 151 6.51 2.67 31.18
N GLY A 152 5.77 2.05 30.26
CA GLY A 152 4.93 2.78 29.34
C GLY A 152 4.22 1.90 28.33
N PHE A 153 3.45 2.55 27.47
CA PHE A 153 2.61 1.91 26.47
C PHE A 153 2.77 2.53 25.08
N PHE A 154 2.64 1.74 24.02
CA PHE A 154 2.47 2.26 22.66
C PHE A 154 0.98 2.36 22.31
N ALA A 155 0.54 3.58 21.97
CA ALA A 155 -0.83 3.85 21.49
C ALA A 155 -1.04 3.48 20.01
N GLY A 156 0.02 3.07 19.32
CA GLY A 156 -0.01 2.52 17.97
C GLY A 156 1.40 2.16 17.49
N ASN A 157 1.47 1.22 16.55
CA ASN A 157 2.70 0.78 15.87
C ASN A 157 2.49 0.86 14.36
N GLU A 158 3.28 1.69 13.69
CA GLU A 158 3.30 1.86 12.22
C GLU A 158 1.92 2.03 11.57
N VAL A 159 0.99 2.72 12.24
CA VAL A 159 -0.39 2.90 11.73
C VAL A 159 -0.34 3.76 10.47
N SER A 160 0.19 4.98 10.59
CA SER A 160 0.64 5.73 9.42
C SER A 160 2.03 5.24 9.05
N ASN A 161 2.16 4.63 7.87
CA ASN A 161 3.43 4.04 7.39
C ASN A 161 3.83 4.49 5.97
N SER A 162 2.99 5.25 5.26
CA SER A 162 3.35 5.89 3.99
C SER A 162 2.50 7.14 3.73
N ALA A 163 2.88 7.93 2.72
CA ALA A 163 2.21 9.18 2.35
C ALA A 163 0.70 9.07 2.05
N ASN A 164 0.15 7.87 1.82
CA ASN A 164 -1.29 7.70 1.54
C ASN A 164 -2.17 7.65 2.81
N ASN A 165 -1.64 7.29 3.97
CA ASN A 165 -2.40 6.98 5.19
C ASN A 165 -2.02 7.84 6.41
N THR A 166 -1.26 8.93 6.20
CA THR A 166 -0.85 9.88 7.26
C THR A 166 -2.01 10.52 8.05
N GLY A 167 -3.23 10.52 7.50
CA GLY A 167 -4.44 10.95 8.21
C GLY A 167 -4.73 10.13 9.47
N ALA A 168 -4.34 8.86 9.52
CA ALA A 168 -4.53 7.99 10.68
C ALA A 168 -3.80 8.50 11.94
N SER A 169 -2.71 9.26 11.79
CA SER A 169 -1.95 9.89 12.88
C SER A 169 -2.81 10.71 13.84
N ALA A 170 -3.87 11.37 13.35
CA ALA A 170 -4.78 12.15 14.19
C ALA A 170 -5.57 11.27 15.18
N TYR A 171 -5.96 10.07 14.77
CA TYR A 171 -6.68 9.11 15.62
C TYR A 171 -5.74 8.48 16.64
N VAL A 172 -4.51 8.13 16.24
CA VAL A 172 -3.47 7.65 17.17
C VAL A 172 -3.13 8.75 18.20
N LYS A 173 -3.04 10.01 17.80
CA LYS A 173 -2.75 11.12 18.72
C LYS A 173 -3.92 11.42 19.67
N ALA A 174 -5.18 11.24 19.25
CA ALA A 174 -6.32 11.21 20.17
C ALA A 174 -6.23 10.03 21.17
N ALA A 175 -5.78 8.85 20.71
CA ALA A 175 -5.56 7.71 21.59
C ALA A 175 -4.45 7.95 22.62
N VAL A 176 -3.36 8.63 22.24
CA VAL A 176 -2.32 9.11 23.16
C VAL A 176 -2.92 10.02 24.23
N ARG A 177 -3.61 11.10 23.83
CA ARG A 177 -4.29 12.05 24.74
C ARG A 177 -5.21 11.35 25.73
N ASP A 178 -6.14 10.52 25.22
CA ASP A 178 -7.19 9.92 26.02
C ASP A 178 -6.63 8.84 26.98
N THR A 179 -5.59 8.11 26.56
CA THR A 179 -4.90 7.14 27.41
C THR A 179 -4.06 7.83 28.48
N LYS A 180 -3.30 8.88 28.14
CA LYS A 180 -2.55 9.69 29.11
C LYS A 180 -3.48 10.28 30.18
N LYS A 181 -4.62 10.84 29.75
CA LYS A 181 -5.65 11.31 30.67
C LYS A 181 -6.19 10.18 31.55
N TYR A 182 -6.49 9.01 30.98
CA TYR A 182 -6.99 7.87 31.76
C TYR A 182 -6.00 7.39 32.82
N ILE A 183 -4.71 7.26 32.47
CA ILE A 183 -3.63 6.91 33.41
C ILE A 183 -3.53 7.96 34.52
N LYS A 184 -3.58 9.25 34.17
CA LYS A 184 -3.48 10.39 35.09
C LYS A 184 -4.67 10.52 36.04
N ASP A 185 -5.87 10.11 35.62
CA ASP A 185 -7.08 10.12 36.43
C ASP A 185 -7.19 8.89 37.36
N ASN A 186 -6.61 7.74 37.00
CA ASN A 186 -6.80 6.46 37.72
C ASN A 186 -5.55 5.91 38.44
N ASN A 187 -4.34 6.29 38.01
CA ASN A 187 -3.08 5.81 38.59
C ASN A 187 -2.30 6.94 39.30
N LYS A 188 -1.43 6.57 40.25
CA LYS A 188 -0.68 7.49 41.13
C LYS A 188 0.78 7.68 40.72
N ARG A 189 1.30 6.83 39.84
CA ARG A 189 2.64 6.96 39.25
C ARG A 189 2.54 7.39 37.78
N TRP A 190 3.58 8.04 37.28
CA TRP A 190 3.72 8.25 35.85
C TRP A 190 3.96 6.92 35.13
N ILE A 191 3.32 6.76 33.98
CA ILE A 191 3.48 5.66 33.02
C ILE A 191 3.33 6.32 31.65
N GLY A 192 4.36 6.29 30.82
CA GLY A 192 4.35 7.05 29.56
C GLY A 192 3.45 6.42 28.49
N VAL A 193 2.89 7.24 27.59
CA VAL A 193 2.24 6.77 26.36
C VAL A 193 2.95 7.33 25.14
N GLY A 194 3.50 6.43 24.31
CA GLY A 194 4.27 6.76 23.11
C GLY A 194 3.67 6.23 21.82
N TYR A 195 4.42 6.40 20.73
CA TYR A 195 4.13 5.84 19.40
C TYR A 195 5.38 5.14 18.84
N ALA A 196 5.17 4.04 18.11
CA ALA A 196 6.23 3.35 17.37
C ALA A 196 6.04 3.57 15.86
N ALA A 197 7.09 4.08 15.18
CA ALA A 197 7.05 4.49 13.77
C ALA A 197 8.12 3.79 12.92
N ASN A 198 7.84 3.65 11.62
CA ASN A 198 8.77 3.13 10.61
C ASN A 198 9.68 4.23 10.02
N ASP A 199 10.80 3.83 9.41
CA ASP A 199 11.76 4.73 8.73
C ASP A 199 11.36 5.06 7.27
N ASP A 200 10.08 5.36 7.01
CA ASP A 200 9.65 5.80 5.67
C ASP A 200 10.13 7.22 5.37
N LYS A 201 10.90 7.38 4.28
CA LYS A 201 11.62 8.63 3.98
C LYS A 201 10.72 9.80 3.63
N ASP A 202 9.51 9.55 3.15
CA ASP A 202 8.61 10.58 2.62
C ASP A 202 7.67 11.15 3.72
N ILE A 203 7.60 10.50 4.88
CA ILE A 203 6.77 10.95 6.02
C ILE A 203 7.48 10.98 7.39
N ARG A 204 8.67 10.37 7.56
CA ARG A 204 9.33 10.21 8.86
C ARG A 204 9.60 11.51 9.63
N LYS A 205 9.77 12.63 8.93
CA LYS A 205 9.93 13.94 9.57
C LYS A 205 8.58 14.42 10.10
N GLU A 206 7.57 14.46 9.23
CA GLU A 206 6.24 14.99 9.52
C GLU A 206 5.55 14.18 10.63
N ILE A 207 5.72 12.85 10.64
CA ILE A 207 5.17 11.99 11.70
C ILE A 207 5.85 12.24 13.05
N ALA A 208 7.18 12.38 13.10
CA ALA A 208 7.91 12.72 14.33
C ALA A 208 7.54 14.11 14.85
N ASP A 209 7.47 15.11 13.97
CA ASP A 209 7.03 16.47 14.31
C ASP A 209 5.58 16.47 14.82
N TYR A 210 4.65 15.76 14.15
CA TYR A 210 3.23 15.77 14.50
C TYR A 210 2.95 15.15 15.88
N PHE A 211 3.61 14.04 16.24
CA PHE A 211 3.43 13.46 17.57
C PHE A 211 4.09 14.28 18.69
N ASN A 212 5.14 15.05 18.38
CA ASN A 212 5.85 15.92 19.33
C ASN A 212 5.41 17.41 19.28
N CYS A 213 4.31 17.74 18.59
CA CYS A 213 3.77 19.11 18.52
C CYS A 213 2.52 19.32 19.40
N GLY A 214 2.17 20.59 19.64
CA GLY A 214 0.93 20.98 20.34
C GLY A 214 1.06 20.95 21.87
N GLU A 215 -0.06 20.73 22.55
CA GLU A 215 -0.12 20.67 24.02
C GLU A 215 0.49 19.37 24.56
N THR A 216 1.14 19.44 25.73
CA THR A 216 1.84 18.30 26.35
C THR A 216 0.92 17.13 26.75
N GLU A 217 -0.38 17.37 26.86
CA GLU A 217 -1.38 16.31 27.09
C GLU A 217 -1.72 15.56 25.79
N ASP A 218 -1.63 16.23 24.62
CA ASP A 218 -1.88 15.66 23.29
C ASP A 218 -0.62 15.04 22.66
N SER A 219 0.58 15.49 23.04
CA SER A 219 1.84 14.92 22.56
C SER A 219 2.10 13.55 23.18
N ILE A 220 2.92 12.73 22.50
CA ILE A 220 3.52 11.52 23.10
C ILE A 220 4.38 11.86 24.33
N ASP A 221 4.62 10.86 25.18
CA ASP A 221 5.60 10.91 26.26
C ASP A 221 6.96 10.30 25.86
N PHE A 222 7.02 9.51 24.79
CA PHE A 222 8.26 8.96 24.22
C PHE A 222 8.07 8.50 22.75
N TRP A 223 9.17 8.44 22.01
CA TRP A 223 9.22 7.98 20.61
C TRP A 223 9.95 6.65 20.48
N GLY A 224 9.26 5.67 19.89
CA GLY A 224 9.84 4.42 19.41
C GLY A 224 10.10 4.47 17.91
N TYR A 225 11.30 4.07 17.49
CA TYR A 225 11.64 4.00 16.06
C TYR A 225 12.02 2.59 15.64
N ASN A 226 11.30 2.04 14.67
CA ASN A 226 11.56 0.73 14.08
C ASN A 226 12.52 0.93 12.90
N ILE A 227 13.82 0.67 13.09
CA ILE A 227 14.86 1.01 12.11
C ILE A 227 15.81 -0.17 11.84
N TYR A 228 15.82 -0.58 10.57
CA TYR A 228 16.60 -1.71 10.07
C TYR A 228 17.71 -1.27 9.09
N SER A 229 18.11 0.01 9.10
CA SER A 229 19.09 0.57 8.14
C SER A 229 20.55 0.12 8.37
N TRP A 230 20.85 -0.50 9.51
CA TRP A 230 22.16 -1.10 9.80
C TRP A 230 22.11 -2.61 9.57
N CYS A 231 22.61 -3.07 8.42
CA CYS A 231 22.66 -4.49 8.04
C CYS A 231 24.11 -4.96 7.87
N GLY A 232 24.41 -6.17 8.37
CA GLY A 232 25.76 -6.77 8.29
C GLY A 232 26.84 -5.90 8.97
N SER A 233 27.98 -5.72 8.28
CA SER A 233 28.99 -4.74 8.75
C SER A 233 28.74 -3.35 8.16
N SER A 234 28.71 -2.34 9.03
CA SER A 234 28.36 -0.96 8.68
C SER A 234 29.06 0.07 9.57
N SER A 235 28.68 1.33 9.42
CA SER A 235 29.10 2.43 10.30
C SER A 235 27.96 3.43 10.48
N MET A 236 28.09 4.32 11.46
CA MET A 236 27.13 5.41 11.73
C MET A 236 26.70 6.19 10.48
N GLN A 237 27.63 6.41 9.54
CA GLN A 237 27.39 7.16 8.30
C GLN A 237 26.80 6.28 7.19
N LYS A 238 27.14 4.98 7.16
CA LYS A 238 26.63 4.04 6.14
C LYS A 238 25.21 3.54 6.47
N SER A 239 24.86 3.41 7.75
CA SER A 239 23.49 3.15 8.22
C SER A 239 22.62 4.42 8.29
N GLY A 240 23.22 5.61 8.20
CA GLY A 240 22.55 6.88 8.43
C GLY A 240 22.17 7.15 9.89
N TYR A 241 22.63 6.33 10.85
CA TYR A 241 22.41 6.58 12.29
C TYR A 241 22.96 7.95 12.72
N ASP A 242 24.02 8.46 12.08
CA ASP A 242 24.53 9.82 12.33
C ASP A 242 23.51 10.92 11.94
N GLN A 243 22.67 10.66 10.94
CA GLN A 243 21.58 11.55 10.54
C GLN A 243 20.42 11.48 11.53
N GLN A 244 20.08 10.28 12.02
CA GLN A 244 19.04 10.09 13.03
C GLN A 244 19.42 10.77 14.36
N VAL A 245 20.69 10.70 14.79
CA VAL A 245 21.21 11.45 15.95
C VAL A 245 21.00 12.96 15.77
N LYS A 246 21.39 13.51 14.61
CA LYS A 246 21.21 14.94 14.30
C LYS A 246 19.74 15.37 14.23
N PHE A 247 18.86 14.48 13.77
CA PHE A 247 17.43 14.75 13.67
C PHE A 247 16.77 14.82 15.05
N PHE A 248 17.05 13.85 15.93
CA PHE A 248 16.43 13.75 17.26
C PHE A 248 17.15 14.55 18.37
N GLN A 249 18.28 15.21 18.10
CA GLN A 249 19.10 15.91 19.11
C GLN A 249 18.32 16.96 19.94
N ASP A 250 17.35 17.64 19.30
CA ASP A 250 16.57 18.76 19.87
C ASP A 250 15.13 18.33 20.26
N PHE A 251 14.81 17.03 20.19
CA PHE A 251 13.49 16.49 20.48
C PHE A 251 13.16 16.61 21.99
N SER A 252 11.91 16.93 22.34
CA SER A 252 11.51 17.20 23.74
C SER A 252 11.29 15.96 24.60
N VAL A 253 11.05 14.80 24.00
CA VAL A 253 10.70 13.54 24.68
C VAL A 253 11.74 12.44 24.42
N PRO A 254 11.83 11.37 25.24
CA PRO A 254 12.84 10.34 25.07
C PRO A 254 12.64 9.57 23.76
N VAL A 255 13.74 9.32 23.06
CA VAL A 255 13.78 8.61 21.78
C VAL A 255 14.55 7.31 21.96
N PHE A 256 14.03 6.19 21.48
CA PHE A 256 14.73 4.90 21.47
C PHE A 256 14.39 4.09 20.22
N LEU A 257 15.23 3.12 19.88
CA LEU A 257 14.92 2.19 18.80
C LEU A 257 13.93 1.16 19.33
N ALA A 258 12.66 1.23 18.94
CA ALA A 258 11.64 0.29 19.41
C ALA A 258 11.80 -1.10 18.76
N GLU A 259 12.41 -1.14 17.58
CA GLU A 259 12.88 -2.34 16.90
C GLU A 259 14.19 -2.03 16.15
N TYR A 260 15.17 -2.93 16.25
CA TYR A 260 16.38 -2.93 15.41
C TYR A 260 16.97 -4.35 15.29
N GLY A 261 17.96 -4.52 14.41
CA GLY A 261 18.70 -5.79 14.22
C GLY A 261 18.42 -6.46 12.88
N CYS A 262 18.79 -5.79 11.79
CA CYS A 262 18.57 -6.23 10.40
C CYS A 262 19.17 -7.61 10.12
N ASN A 263 18.36 -8.55 9.63
CA ASN A 263 18.80 -9.90 9.27
C ASN A 263 19.46 -10.02 7.88
N LEU A 264 19.52 -8.93 7.09
CA LEU A 264 20.17 -8.97 5.78
C LEU A 264 21.71 -8.89 5.89
N PRO A 265 22.47 -9.58 5.00
CA PRO A 265 22.00 -10.40 3.88
C PRO A 265 21.86 -11.91 4.19
N ASN A 266 22.19 -12.37 5.41
CA ASN A 266 22.47 -13.78 5.71
C ASN A 266 21.52 -14.42 6.75
N GLY A 267 20.37 -13.81 7.02
CA GLY A 267 19.42 -14.26 8.04
C GLY A 267 19.82 -13.85 9.46
N ALA A 268 19.07 -14.32 10.48
CA ALA A 268 19.37 -14.03 11.89
C ALA A 268 20.82 -14.44 12.25
N LYS A 269 21.23 -15.63 11.80
CA LYS A 269 22.62 -16.15 11.90
C LYS A 269 23.70 -15.23 11.32
N GLY A 270 23.33 -14.27 10.47
CA GLY A 270 24.22 -13.29 9.87
C GLY A 270 24.51 -12.05 10.73
N ARG A 271 23.76 -11.84 11.83
CA ARG A 271 23.80 -10.62 12.62
C ARG A 271 25.08 -10.52 13.46
N LYS A 272 25.63 -9.29 13.52
CA LYS A 272 26.92 -8.99 14.15
C LYS A 272 26.81 -8.10 15.39
N TRP A 273 25.69 -7.39 15.54
CA TRP A 273 25.45 -6.49 16.67
C TRP A 273 26.47 -5.35 16.77
N GLU A 274 27.02 -4.93 15.62
CA GLU A 274 27.84 -3.71 15.48
C GLU A 274 26.98 -2.47 15.76
N GLU A 275 25.70 -2.52 15.35
CA GLU A 275 24.65 -1.57 15.66
C GLU A 275 24.34 -1.48 17.16
N THR A 276 24.34 -2.60 17.87
CA THR A 276 24.19 -2.62 19.33
C THR A 276 25.36 -1.91 20.01
N ALA A 277 26.59 -2.14 19.54
CA ALA A 277 27.76 -1.43 20.06
C ALA A 277 27.73 0.07 19.75
N ALA A 278 27.24 0.48 18.58
CA ALA A 278 27.05 1.89 18.23
C ALA A 278 25.96 2.57 19.08
N LEU A 279 24.85 1.89 19.35
CA LEU A 279 23.70 2.42 20.08
C LEU A 279 24.02 2.84 21.54
N TYR A 280 25.01 2.21 22.17
CA TYR A 280 25.50 2.57 23.51
C TYR A 280 26.84 3.31 23.50
N SER A 281 27.27 3.84 22.34
CA SER A 281 28.42 4.74 22.24
C SER A 281 28.05 6.18 22.61
N ASP A 282 29.04 6.98 23.03
CA ASP A 282 28.86 8.38 23.44
C ASP A 282 28.15 9.23 22.36
N ASP A 283 28.38 8.93 21.08
CA ASP A 283 27.75 9.60 19.92
C ASP A 283 26.22 9.38 19.88
N MET A 284 25.71 8.24 20.38
CA MET A 284 24.28 7.91 20.37
C MET A 284 23.61 8.14 21.73
N THR A 285 24.26 7.83 22.85
CA THR A 285 23.66 7.93 24.20
C THR A 285 23.38 9.37 24.64
N GLY A 286 23.99 10.34 23.97
CA GLY A 286 23.62 11.76 24.08
C GLY A 286 22.17 12.02 23.69
N VAL A 287 21.62 11.29 22.71
CA VAL A 287 20.27 11.49 22.15
C VAL A 287 19.35 10.30 22.43
N PHE A 288 19.74 9.09 22.03
CA PHE A 288 18.92 7.88 22.17
C PHE A 288 19.03 7.27 23.57
N SER A 289 17.91 6.79 24.10
CA SER A 289 17.79 6.09 25.38
C SER A 289 17.98 4.57 25.25
N GLY A 290 18.76 4.11 24.25
CA GLY A 290 18.95 2.70 23.92
C GLY A 290 17.91 2.17 22.91
N GLY A 291 17.54 0.90 23.02
CA GLY A 291 16.54 0.28 22.15
C GLY A 291 16.37 -1.23 22.33
N LEU A 292 15.45 -1.82 21.55
CA LEU A 292 15.06 -3.22 21.63
C LEU A 292 15.33 -3.98 20.33
N VAL A 293 15.94 -5.16 20.44
CA VAL A 293 16.18 -6.08 19.33
C VAL A 293 14.87 -6.71 18.87
N TYR A 294 14.67 -6.82 17.56
CA TYR A 294 13.64 -7.68 16.96
C TYR A 294 14.29 -9.00 16.52
N MET A 295 13.99 -10.16 17.12
CA MET A 295 13.11 -10.46 18.26
C MET A 295 13.66 -11.66 19.06
N TYR A 296 13.00 -12.04 20.16
CA TYR A 296 13.43 -13.17 20.99
C TYR A 296 13.21 -14.52 20.28
N PHE A 297 11.99 -14.80 19.83
CA PHE A 297 11.59 -16.08 19.25
C PHE A 297 11.90 -16.17 17.75
N GLN A 298 12.41 -17.33 17.31
CA GLN A 298 12.64 -17.64 15.89
C GLN A 298 11.35 -18.15 15.25
N GLU A 299 10.84 -17.38 14.30
CA GLU A 299 9.66 -17.70 13.49
C GLU A 299 10.04 -17.76 11.99
N GLU A 300 9.06 -17.87 11.09
CA GLU A 300 9.30 -17.91 9.63
C GLU A 300 9.92 -16.60 9.07
N ASN A 301 9.95 -15.53 9.87
CA ASN A 301 10.54 -14.24 9.55
C ASN A 301 12.09 -14.19 9.65
N ASP A 302 12.71 -15.19 10.28
CA ASP A 302 14.16 -15.29 10.52
C ASP A 302 14.78 -14.07 11.23
N TYR A 303 14.20 -13.71 12.39
CA TYR A 303 14.67 -12.62 13.28
C TYR A 303 14.95 -13.04 14.74
N GLY A 304 14.74 -14.31 15.10
CA GLY A 304 14.86 -14.78 16.49
C GLY A 304 16.27 -15.10 16.95
N VAL A 305 16.57 -14.83 18.22
CA VAL A 305 17.82 -15.27 18.88
C VAL A 305 17.68 -16.64 19.57
N VAL A 306 16.46 -17.13 19.81
CA VAL A 306 16.20 -18.51 20.27
C VAL A 306 15.08 -19.19 19.49
N GLU A 307 15.21 -20.48 19.22
CA GLU A 307 14.12 -21.33 18.75
C GLU A 307 13.53 -22.13 19.93
N VAL A 308 12.20 -22.08 20.09
CA VAL A 308 11.49 -22.75 21.19
C VAL A 308 10.67 -23.91 20.65
N LYS A 309 10.93 -25.12 21.16
CA LYS A 309 10.23 -26.36 20.81
C LYS A 309 9.66 -27.00 22.06
N GLY A 310 8.41 -26.63 22.39
CA GLY A 310 7.75 -27.00 23.64
C GLY A 310 8.46 -26.38 24.84
N SER A 311 8.95 -27.20 25.76
CA SER A 311 9.75 -26.76 26.91
C SER A 311 11.25 -26.56 26.61
N THR A 312 11.72 -26.90 25.40
CA THR A 312 13.16 -26.82 25.05
C THR A 312 13.47 -25.52 24.29
N VAL A 313 14.45 -24.76 24.79
CA VAL A 313 15.00 -23.56 24.14
C VAL A 313 16.34 -23.89 23.48
N SER A 314 16.52 -23.50 22.22
CA SER A 314 17.77 -23.62 21.47
C SER A 314 18.29 -22.24 21.07
N LYS A 315 19.51 -21.88 21.48
CA LYS A 315 20.17 -20.63 21.09
C LYS A 315 20.50 -20.63 19.60
N GLN A 316 20.28 -19.51 18.91
CA GLN A 316 20.78 -19.28 17.54
C GLN A 316 22.22 -18.77 17.55
N ASP A 317 22.89 -18.80 16.39
CA ASP A 317 24.31 -18.49 16.24
C ASP A 317 24.65 -17.03 16.61
N ASP A 318 23.66 -16.13 16.52
CA ASP A 318 23.78 -14.70 16.82
C ASP A 318 23.54 -14.37 18.31
N TYR A 319 22.96 -15.28 19.10
CA TYR A 319 22.62 -15.09 20.51
C TYR A 319 23.83 -14.67 21.36
N ASP A 320 24.93 -15.44 21.30
CA ASP A 320 26.12 -15.15 22.12
C ASP A 320 26.86 -13.90 21.60
N GLY A 321 26.60 -13.49 20.35
CA GLY A 321 26.98 -12.19 19.80
C GLY A 321 26.23 -11.05 20.47
N LEU A 322 24.88 -11.14 20.56
CA LEU A 322 24.04 -10.13 21.20
C LEU A 322 24.37 -9.99 22.68
N LYS A 323 24.47 -11.11 23.39
CA LYS A 323 24.94 -11.19 24.77
C LYS A 323 26.24 -10.43 24.98
N LYS A 324 27.24 -10.68 24.13
CA LYS A 324 28.54 -10.00 24.19
C LYS A 324 28.41 -8.49 23.94
N ALA A 325 27.56 -8.06 23.02
CA ALA A 325 27.32 -6.64 22.75
C ALA A 325 26.63 -5.93 23.93
N HIS A 326 25.55 -6.50 24.48
CA HIS A 326 24.87 -5.96 25.66
C HIS A 326 25.74 -5.99 26.94
N ALA A 327 26.61 -6.99 27.10
CA ALA A 327 27.58 -7.03 28.19
C ALA A 327 28.73 -6.02 28.04
N ALA A 328 29.10 -5.65 26.81
CA ALA A 328 30.13 -4.64 26.53
C ALA A 328 29.60 -3.19 26.55
N ALA A 329 28.29 -3.00 26.47
CA ALA A 329 27.64 -1.69 26.43
C ALA A 329 27.67 -0.97 27.80
N ASP A 330 28.43 0.12 27.91
CA ASP A 330 28.56 0.97 29.09
C ASP A 330 28.13 2.43 28.78
N PRO A 331 26.81 2.71 28.66
CA PRO A 331 26.31 3.99 28.19
C PRO A 331 26.48 5.10 29.24
N LYS A 332 27.17 6.19 28.86
CA LYS A 332 27.42 7.33 29.77
C LYS A 332 26.16 8.18 29.95
N GLY A 333 25.44 7.92 31.03
CA GLY A 333 24.24 8.67 31.40
C GLY A 333 24.52 10.00 32.11
N VAL A 334 23.48 10.84 32.17
CA VAL A 334 23.43 12.03 33.03
C VAL A 334 22.71 11.75 34.34
N ASP A 335 22.90 12.65 35.30
CA ASP A 335 22.24 12.68 36.61
C ASP A 335 20.96 13.52 36.53
N MET A 336 19.84 13.01 37.07
CA MET A 336 18.51 13.61 36.92
C MET A 336 18.40 15.02 37.52
N ASP A 337 19.09 15.30 38.63
CA ASP A 337 19.04 16.62 39.27
C ASP A 337 19.90 17.63 38.52
N LYS A 338 21.00 17.17 37.91
CA LYS A 338 21.89 17.97 37.07
C LYS A 338 21.38 18.16 35.64
N TYR A 339 20.49 17.29 35.15
CA TYR A 339 19.93 17.37 33.80
C TYR A 339 18.83 18.45 33.71
N SER A 340 19.10 19.49 32.93
CA SER A 340 18.11 20.47 32.48
C SER A 340 17.65 20.13 31.06
N PRO A 341 16.36 19.83 30.83
CA PRO A 341 15.83 19.66 29.49
C PRO A 341 16.09 20.87 28.59
N SER A 342 16.52 20.63 27.35
CA SER A 342 16.76 21.65 26.32
C SER A 342 15.96 21.46 25.03
N GLY A 343 15.45 20.24 24.81
CA GLY A 343 14.65 19.89 23.64
C GLY A 343 13.29 20.59 23.61
N LYS A 344 12.71 20.70 22.43
CA LYS A 344 11.52 21.53 22.16
C LYS A 344 10.41 20.72 21.48
N ALA A 345 9.18 21.08 21.82
CA ALA A 345 8.01 20.63 21.06
C ALA A 345 8.14 21.13 19.61
N ALA A 346 7.81 20.25 18.67
CA ALA A 346 7.85 20.57 17.25
C ALA A 346 6.69 21.51 16.87
N THR A 347 6.81 22.18 15.72
CA THR A 347 5.64 22.81 15.08
C THR A 347 4.86 21.73 14.34
N CYS A 348 3.53 21.69 14.50
CA CYS A 348 2.72 20.71 13.78
C CYS A 348 2.85 20.92 12.26
N PRO A 349 3.08 19.85 11.46
CA PRO A 349 3.11 19.97 10.00
C PRO A 349 1.80 20.50 9.42
N ASP A 350 1.91 21.36 8.42
CA ASP A 350 0.78 21.78 7.60
C ASP A 350 0.26 20.62 6.72
N VAL A 351 -1.04 20.62 6.43
CA VAL A 351 -1.66 19.63 5.55
C VAL A 351 -1.18 19.83 4.11
N SER A 352 -0.64 18.77 3.51
CA SER A 352 0.06 18.79 2.22
C SER A 352 -0.39 17.62 1.31
N LYS A 353 0.39 17.27 0.27
CA LYS A 353 0.14 16.04 -0.50
C LYS A 353 0.54 14.78 0.28
N ALA A 354 1.63 14.82 1.04
CA ALA A 354 2.12 13.69 1.83
C ALA A 354 1.50 13.64 3.24
N TRP A 355 1.18 14.80 3.83
CA TRP A 355 0.64 14.89 5.19
C TRP A 355 -0.86 15.21 5.22
N GLN A 356 -1.67 14.31 5.76
CA GLN A 356 -3.15 14.38 5.68
C GLN A 356 -3.86 14.50 7.04
N ALA A 357 -3.12 14.82 8.11
CA ALA A 357 -3.65 15.02 9.47
C ALA A 357 -3.48 16.48 9.93
N ALA A 358 -4.58 17.21 10.09
CA ALA A 358 -4.58 18.51 10.74
C ALA A 358 -4.28 18.39 12.25
N SER A 359 -3.98 19.52 12.90
CA SER A 359 -3.63 19.54 14.33
C SER A 359 -4.81 19.29 15.27
N GLN A 360 -6.05 19.48 14.82
CA GLN A 360 -7.24 19.13 15.59
C GLN A 360 -7.43 17.61 15.62
N LEU A 361 -7.85 17.10 16.78
CA LEU A 361 -7.98 15.67 17.07
C LEU A 361 -9.45 15.25 17.22
N PRO A 362 -9.78 13.96 16.95
CA PRO A 362 -11.07 13.37 17.27
C PRO A 362 -11.52 13.60 18.74
N PRO A 363 -12.84 13.67 19.02
CA PRO A 363 -13.36 13.76 20.38
C PRO A 363 -13.05 12.48 21.19
N THR A 364 -12.91 12.62 22.50
CA THR A 364 -12.70 11.49 23.42
C THR A 364 -13.88 10.50 23.36
N PRO A 365 -13.64 9.19 23.18
CA PRO A 365 -14.70 8.19 23.13
C PRO A 365 -15.54 8.12 24.40
N ASN A 366 -16.83 8.43 24.27
CA ASN A 366 -17.75 8.60 25.39
C ASN A 366 -19.02 7.75 25.19
N LYS A 367 -19.09 6.61 25.88
CA LYS A 367 -20.24 5.69 25.84
C LYS A 367 -21.54 6.34 26.32
N ASP A 368 -21.49 7.16 27.36
CA ASP A 368 -22.70 7.81 27.90
C ASP A 368 -23.28 8.79 26.88
N LEU A 369 -22.44 9.52 26.13
CA LEU A 369 -22.90 10.37 25.03
C LEU A 369 -23.48 9.57 23.87
N CYS A 370 -22.84 8.48 23.44
CA CYS A 370 -23.36 7.60 22.39
C CYS A 370 -24.69 6.95 22.78
N LYS A 371 -24.82 6.47 24.02
CA LYS A 371 -26.07 5.96 24.58
C LYS A 371 -27.14 7.05 24.70
N CYS A 372 -26.82 8.21 25.28
CA CYS A 372 -27.72 9.35 25.36
C CYS A 372 -28.22 9.80 23.99
N MET A 373 -27.37 9.72 22.97
CA MET A 373 -27.76 9.97 21.58
C MET A 373 -28.74 8.90 21.11
N ALA A 374 -28.38 7.61 21.16
CA ALA A 374 -29.22 6.51 20.69
C ALA A 374 -30.59 6.43 21.39
N ASP A 375 -30.62 6.64 22.72
CA ASP A 375 -31.85 6.71 23.53
C ASP A 375 -32.73 7.93 23.15
N SER A 376 -32.18 8.97 22.51
CA SER A 376 -32.92 10.17 22.08
C SER A 376 -33.60 10.06 20.71
N LEU A 377 -33.21 9.08 19.89
CA LEU A 377 -33.66 8.95 18.49
C LEU A 377 -35.06 8.36 18.39
N GLU A 378 -35.80 8.70 17.34
CA GLU A 378 -37.11 8.13 17.02
C GLU A 378 -37.03 7.05 15.94
N CYS A 379 -36.14 7.18 14.95
CA CYS A 379 -35.82 6.14 13.97
C CYS A 379 -34.45 5.53 14.24
N VAL A 380 -34.36 4.20 14.39
CA VAL A 380 -33.12 3.48 14.75
C VAL A 380 -32.93 2.20 13.94
N VAL A 381 -31.70 1.69 13.89
CA VAL A 381 -31.40 0.35 13.35
C VAL A 381 -32.04 -0.73 14.22
N ASP A 382 -32.66 -1.73 13.60
CA ASP A 382 -33.19 -2.88 14.31
C ASP A 382 -32.10 -3.88 14.72
N ASP A 383 -32.33 -4.59 15.82
CA ASP A 383 -31.37 -5.53 16.40
C ASP A 383 -31.15 -6.80 15.56
N SER A 384 -32.03 -7.07 14.58
CA SER A 384 -31.87 -8.18 13.63
C SER A 384 -31.01 -7.86 12.39
N LEU A 385 -30.54 -6.62 12.21
CA LEU A 385 -29.74 -6.23 11.04
C LEU A 385 -28.24 -6.53 11.22
N ASP A 386 -27.72 -7.45 10.41
CA ASP A 386 -26.29 -7.80 10.31
C ASP A 386 -25.45 -6.59 9.86
N GLU A 387 -24.33 -6.37 10.55
CA GLU A 387 -23.44 -5.22 10.38
C GLU A 387 -22.85 -5.06 8.97
N LYS A 388 -22.70 -6.16 8.20
CA LYS A 388 -22.27 -6.10 6.79
C LYS A 388 -23.27 -5.32 5.93
N SER A 389 -24.52 -5.23 6.36
CA SER A 389 -25.60 -4.48 5.69
C SER A 389 -25.54 -2.97 5.99
N TYR A 390 -24.76 -2.51 6.97
CA TYR A 390 -24.72 -1.10 7.36
C TYR A 390 -24.09 -0.22 6.27
N GLY A 391 -23.13 -0.75 5.52
CA GLY A 391 -22.46 -0.03 4.42
C GLY A 391 -23.42 0.43 3.32
N ASP A 392 -24.37 -0.42 2.92
CA ASP A 392 -25.39 -0.07 1.93
C ASP A 392 -26.32 1.05 2.44
N LEU A 393 -26.74 0.99 3.71
CA LEU A 393 -27.61 2.01 4.29
C LEU A 393 -26.88 3.35 4.47
N PHE A 394 -25.61 3.35 4.92
CA PHE A 394 -24.78 4.55 4.90
C PHE A 394 -24.63 5.12 3.49
N GLY A 395 -24.36 4.28 2.49
CA GLY A 395 -24.24 4.71 1.08
C GLY A 395 -25.50 5.38 0.55
N ASN A 396 -26.68 4.86 0.89
CA ASN A 396 -27.97 5.42 0.47
C ASN A 396 -28.33 6.73 1.21
N VAL A 397 -28.09 6.82 2.52
CA VAL A 397 -28.53 8.00 3.31
C VAL A 397 -27.49 9.13 3.28
N CYS A 398 -26.19 8.82 3.30
CA CYS A 398 -25.12 9.83 3.28
C CYS A 398 -24.89 10.50 1.91
N GLY A 399 -25.63 10.11 0.87
CA GLY A 399 -25.67 10.83 -0.41
C GLY A 399 -26.04 12.32 -0.27
N ASN A 400 -26.72 12.70 0.82
CA ASN A 400 -26.82 14.09 1.25
C ASN A 400 -25.82 14.37 2.40
N ALA A 401 -24.67 14.94 2.04
CA ALA A 401 -23.52 15.13 2.94
C ALA A 401 -23.82 15.87 4.26
N LYS A 402 -24.89 16.67 4.34
CA LYS A 402 -25.29 17.39 5.57
C LYS A 402 -25.82 16.47 6.67
N ILE A 403 -26.34 15.27 6.32
CA ILE A 403 -26.95 14.35 7.27
C ILE A 403 -25.87 13.62 8.09
N CYS A 404 -24.78 13.18 7.44
CA CYS A 404 -23.72 12.40 8.08
C CYS A 404 -22.58 13.25 8.68
N ALA A 405 -22.64 14.58 8.56
CA ALA A 405 -21.65 15.49 9.15
C ALA A 405 -21.45 15.32 10.68
N GLY A 406 -22.46 14.80 11.40
CA GLY A 406 -22.37 14.53 12.84
C GLY A 406 -21.60 13.25 13.24
N ILE A 407 -21.29 12.37 12.28
CA ILE A 407 -20.56 11.10 12.50
C ILE A 407 -19.24 11.01 11.72
N ASN A 408 -19.04 11.85 10.70
CA ASN A 408 -17.86 11.79 9.84
C ASN A 408 -16.62 12.40 10.53
N GLY A 409 -15.44 11.86 10.20
CA GLY A 409 -14.14 12.46 10.50
C GLY A 409 -13.40 12.82 9.21
N VAL A 410 -12.97 14.07 9.08
CA VAL A 410 -12.20 14.58 7.91
C VAL A 410 -10.88 15.13 8.41
N THR A 411 -9.87 14.25 8.49
CA THR A 411 -8.54 14.52 9.06
C THR A 411 -7.85 15.73 8.44
N LYS A 412 -7.98 15.90 7.12
CA LYS A 412 -7.42 17.01 6.34
C LYS A 412 -7.94 18.39 6.76
N LEU A 413 -9.11 18.45 7.39
CA LEU A 413 -9.77 19.68 7.83
C LEU A 413 -9.90 19.78 9.35
N GLY A 414 -9.43 18.78 10.11
CA GLY A 414 -9.61 18.73 11.56
C GLY A 414 -11.07 18.59 12.03
N ASN A 415 -11.99 18.21 11.11
CA ASN A 415 -13.43 18.21 11.35
C ASN A 415 -13.92 16.81 11.76
N TYR A 416 -14.27 16.62 13.03
CA TYR A 416 -14.78 15.34 13.56
C TYR A 416 -16.14 15.54 14.24
N GLY A 417 -17.18 14.91 13.69
CA GLY A 417 -18.53 14.96 14.24
C GLY A 417 -18.58 14.48 15.69
N ALA A 418 -19.46 15.06 16.50
CA ALA A 418 -19.59 14.77 17.93
C ALA A 418 -20.00 13.33 18.25
N TYR A 419 -20.33 12.53 17.24
CA TYR A 419 -20.67 11.10 17.33
C TYR A 419 -19.74 10.21 16.49
N SER A 420 -18.61 10.73 15.99
CA SER A 420 -17.64 9.97 15.17
C SER A 420 -16.94 8.84 15.94
N MET A 421 -17.01 8.87 17.27
CA MET A 421 -16.45 7.88 18.20
C MET A 421 -17.45 6.79 18.64
N CYS A 422 -18.71 6.85 18.20
CA CYS A 422 -19.72 5.84 18.52
C CYS A 422 -19.60 4.60 17.62
N THR A 423 -20.31 3.52 17.97
CA THR A 423 -20.33 2.26 17.19
C THR A 423 -21.00 2.45 15.82
N PRO A 424 -20.74 1.58 14.82
CA PRO A 424 -21.37 1.68 13.50
C PRO A 424 -22.91 1.66 13.55
N LYS A 425 -23.51 0.86 14.43
CA LYS A 425 -24.97 0.80 14.65
C LYS A 425 -25.55 2.10 15.24
N GLU A 426 -24.86 2.71 16.20
CA GLU A 426 -25.26 4.00 16.78
C GLU A 426 -25.13 5.13 15.75
N LYS A 427 -24.02 5.17 15.02
CA LYS A 427 -23.77 6.11 13.90
C LYS A 427 -24.86 6.00 12.83
N LEU A 428 -25.21 4.79 12.42
CA LEU A 428 -26.24 4.54 11.41
C LEU A 428 -27.63 4.93 11.91
N SER A 429 -27.95 4.62 13.18
CA SER A 429 -29.21 5.04 13.80
C SER A 429 -29.34 6.56 13.82
N PHE A 430 -28.29 7.30 14.20
CA PHE A 430 -28.28 8.77 14.15
C PHE A 430 -28.53 9.32 12.73
N VAL A 431 -27.93 8.71 11.71
CA VAL A 431 -28.11 9.09 10.31
C VAL A 431 -29.53 8.80 9.81
N LEU A 432 -30.12 7.66 10.20
CA LEU A 432 -31.52 7.31 9.89
C LEU A 432 -32.51 8.27 10.57
N ASP A 433 -32.30 8.62 11.85
CA ASP A 433 -33.12 9.61 12.52
C ASP A 433 -32.98 10.99 11.87
N ALA A 434 -31.75 11.47 11.64
CA ALA A 434 -31.52 12.76 10.99
C ALA A 434 -32.20 12.86 9.60
N TYR A 435 -32.24 11.76 8.83
CA TYR A 435 -33.02 11.67 7.60
C TYR A 435 -34.54 11.68 7.84
N TYR A 436 -35.04 10.94 8.83
CA TYR A 436 -36.46 10.91 9.21
C TYR A 436 -36.97 12.27 9.72
N GLN A 437 -36.19 12.97 10.55
CA GLN A 437 -36.47 14.35 10.99
C GLN A 437 -36.48 15.32 9.78
N ALA A 438 -35.49 15.23 8.89
CA ALA A 438 -35.40 16.10 7.70
C ALA A 438 -36.57 15.87 6.71
N ASN A 439 -37.11 14.66 6.64
CA ASN A 439 -38.27 14.30 5.81
C ASN A 439 -39.60 14.34 6.60
N GLY A 440 -39.69 15.24 7.60
CA GLY A 440 -40.94 15.63 8.25
C GLY A 440 -41.60 14.52 9.09
N LYS A 441 -40.83 13.55 9.60
CA LYS A 441 -41.33 12.38 10.36
C LYS A 441 -42.35 11.53 9.59
N SER A 442 -42.26 11.49 8.26
CA SER A 442 -43.10 10.59 7.45
C SER A 442 -42.73 9.13 7.72
N SER A 443 -43.74 8.26 7.87
CA SER A 443 -43.53 6.83 8.19
C SER A 443 -42.71 6.09 7.12
N SER A 444 -42.78 6.54 5.87
CA SER A 444 -41.93 6.07 4.77
C SER A 444 -40.45 6.45 4.91
N ALA A 445 -40.11 7.56 5.59
CA ALA A 445 -38.72 7.99 5.75
C ALA A 445 -37.93 7.16 6.79
N CYS A 446 -38.62 6.42 7.67
CA CYS A 446 -38.04 5.37 8.49
C CYS A 446 -38.30 3.95 7.91
N GLY A 447 -38.83 3.84 6.68
CA GLY A 447 -39.24 2.59 6.04
C GLY A 447 -38.09 1.72 5.50
N TRP A 448 -36.87 1.88 6.00
CA TRP A 448 -35.68 1.16 5.53
C TRP A 448 -35.71 -0.30 6.01
N LYS A 449 -35.24 -1.22 5.17
CA LYS A 449 -35.15 -2.64 5.52
C LYS A 449 -34.13 -2.83 6.66
N GLY A 450 -34.62 -3.10 7.87
CA GLY A 450 -33.79 -3.18 9.08
C GLY A 450 -33.75 -1.90 9.92
N ALA A 451 -34.64 -0.94 9.69
CA ALA A 451 -34.91 0.18 10.60
C ALA A 451 -36.25 -0.01 11.34
N LYS A 452 -36.38 0.63 12.51
CA LYS A 452 -37.60 0.65 13.32
C LYS A 452 -37.84 2.01 13.97
N LEU A 453 -39.10 2.30 14.29
CA LEU A 453 -39.48 3.43 15.12
C LEU A 453 -39.49 3.06 16.60
N GLN A 454 -38.98 3.94 17.45
CA GLN A 454 -39.03 3.88 18.91
C GLN A 454 -39.52 5.20 19.52
N LYS A 455 -39.67 5.24 20.84
CA LYS A 455 -39.93 6.50 21.57
C LYS A 455 -38.61 7.11 22.02
N GLY A 456 -38.13 8.14 21.30
CA GLY A 456 -36.96 8.93 21.73
C GLY A 456 -37.21 9.54 23.12
N SER A 457 -36.36 9.17 24.09
CA SER A 457 -36.58 9.41 25.52
C SER A 457 -35.27 9.35 26.33
N ALA A 458 -34.31 10.21 26.00
CA ALA A 458 -33.08 10.33 26.76
C ALA A 458 -33.32 10.86 28.20
N ALA A 459 -32.49 10.42 29.15
CA ALA A 459 -32.57 10.85 30.55
C ALA A 459 -32.23 12.34 30.72
N SER A 460 -32.69 12.97 31.80
CA SER A 460 -32.41 14.39 32.08
C SER A 460 -30.92 14.71 32.24
N SER A 461 -30.10 13.75 32.68
CA SER A 461 -28.64 13.81 32.70
C SER A 461 -28.02 14.00 31.31
N CYS A 462 -28.63 13.45 30.25
CA CYS A 462 -28.16 13.56 28.88
C CYS A 462 -28.28 14.98 28.30
N GLN A 463 -29.14 15.83 28.87
CA GLN A 463 -29.57 17.08 28.24
C GLN A 463 -28.41 18.05 27.97
N LYS A 464 -27.39 18.08 28.84
CA LYS A 464 -26.19 18.92 28.61
C LYS A 464 -25.37 18.35 27.46
N SER A 465 -24.89 17.12 27.57
CA SER A 465 -24.00 16.50 26.58
C SER A 465 -24.61 16.45 25.17
N LEU A 466 -25.93 16.26 25.07
CA LEU A 466 -26.67 16.32 23.80
C LEU A 466 -26.82 17.75 23.24
N ASN A 467 -26.76 18.79 24.07
CA ASN A 467 -26.72 20.17 23.59
C ASN A 467 -25.31 20.53 23.11
N ASP A 468 -24.29 20.22 23.93
CA ASP A 468 -22.88 20.43 23.60
C ASP A 468 -22.52 19.76 22.24
N ALA A 469 -22.94 18.50 22.05
CA ALA A 469 -22.75 17.76 20.80
C ALA A 469 -23.53 18.35 19.60
N LYS A 470 -24.71 18.95 19.82
CA LYS A 470 -25.47 19.65 18.77
C LYS A 470 -24.77 20.94 18.33
N GLU A 471 -24.14 21.68 19.25
CA GLU A 471 -23.39 22.88 18.91
C GLU A 471 -22.11 22.55 18.13
N GLN A 472 -21.36 21.52 18.54
CA GLN A 472 -20.22 20.99 17.78
C GLN A 472 -20.64 20.56 16.36
N ASN A 473 -21.69 19.74 16.22
CA ASN A 473 -22.17 19.29 14.92
C ASN A 473 -22.66 20.44 14.03
N LYS A 474 -23.27 21.49 14.61
CA LYS A 474 -23.68 22.70 13.88
C LYS A 474 -22.48 23.52 13.40
N ALA A 475 -21.41 23.62 14.18
CA ALA A 475 -20.17 24.27 13.75
C ALA A 475 -19.53 23.51 12.57
N ILE A 476 -19.43 22.18 12.66
CA ILE A 476 -18.85 21.32 11.61
C ILE A 476 -19.68 21.34 10.32
N ALA A 477 -21.01 21.30 10.43
CA ALA A 477 -21.92 21.43 9.29
C ALA A 477 -21.82 22.81 8.61
N THR A 478 -21.41 23.84 9.35
CA THR A 478 -21.14 25.19 8.79
C THR A 478 -19.76 25.24 8.13
N ALA A 479 -18.73 24.65 8.74
CA ALA A 479 -17.38 24.57 8.18
C ALA A 479 -17.34 23.78 6.86
N THR A 480 -18.03 22.65 6.79
CA THR A 480 -18.13 21.82 5.58
C THR A 480 -19.00 22.45 4.47
N ALA A 481 -19.98 23.30 4.81
CA ALA A 481 -20.81 23.97 3.81
C ALA A 481 -20.02 24.98 2.95
N ASN A 482 -18.97 25.62 3.48
CA ASN A 482 -18.18 26.62 2.76
C ASN A 482 -17.29 26.03 1.65
N VAL A 483 -17.16 24.71 1.56
CA VAL A 483 -16.43 24.00 0.49
C VAL A 483 -17.37 23.55 -0.64
N ALA A 484 -18.69 23.69 -0.47
CA ALA A 484 -19.71 23.05 -1.31
C ALA A 484 -20.69 24.04 -1.99
N ALA A 485 -20.17 25.13 -2.59
CA ALA A 485 -20.98 26.02 -3.41
C ALA A 485 -20.17 26.83 -4.45
N PRO A 486 -20.24 26.49 -5.76
CA PRO A 486 -20.01 27.47 -6.82
C PRO A 486 -21.09 28.55 -6.73
N LYS A 487 -20.70 29.82 -6.60
CA LYS A 487 -21.66 30.91 -6.33
C LYS A 487 -22.34 31.38 -7.62
N ALA A 488 -23.35 30.63 -8.07
CA ALA A 488 -24.08 30.89 -9.31
C ALA A 488 -24.74 32.28 -9.33
N THR A 489 -24.28 33.17 -10.22
CA THR A 489 -24.83 34.52 -10.42
C THR A 489 -25.84 34.54 -11.57
N GLY A 490 -27.06 34.05 -11.34
CA GLY A 490 -28.22 34.36 -12.16
C GLY A 490 -28.85 35.69 -11.70
N GLY A 491 -28.98 36.68 -12.59
CA GLY A 491 -29.40 38.04 -12.21
C GLY A 491 -30.83 38.40 -12.63
N ALA A 492 -31.58 39.04 -11.73
CA ALA A 492 -32.78 39.83 -12.03
C ALA A 492 -33.15 40.77 -10.85
N GLY A 493 -33.73 41.95 -11.16
CA GLY A 493 -34.72 42.59 -10.27
C GLY A 493 -34.25 43.51 -9.12
N SER A 494 -33.90 44.75 -9.47
CA SER A 494 -34.16 46.00 -8.70
C SER A 494 -34.89 45.93 -7.33
N SER A 495 -34.31 46.51 -6.27
CA SER A 495 -34.78 47.83 -5.76
C SER A 495 -33.94 48.43 -4.61
N SER A 496 -34.03 49.76 -4.49
CA SER A 496 -33.56 50.71 -3.44
C SER A 496 -33.35 50.21 -2.00
N GLY A 497 -32.29 50.69 -1.32
CA GLY A 497 -32.07 50.48 0.12
C GLY A 497 -30.85 51.20 0.72
N ASP A 498 -30.79 52.54 0.62
CA ASP A 498 -29.59 53.34 0.94
C ASP A 498 -29.44 53.70 2.45
N LYS A 499 -28.17 53.86 2.90
CA LYS A 499 -27.60 54.61 4.06
C LYS A 499 -27.10 53.91 5.35
N LYS A 500 -25.78 54.15 5.58
CA LYS A 500 -25.09 54.75 6.78
C LYS A 500 -24.24 53.88 7.74
N ASN A 501 -22.93 54.12 7.64
CA ASN A 501 -21.96 54.61 8.67
C ASN A 501 -21.99 54.00 10.09
N PHE A 502 -20.85 53.60 10.68
CA PHE A 502 -19.63 54.40 10.98
C PHE A 502 -18.35 53.67 10.49
N GLY A 503 -17.16 54.26 10.30
CA GLY A 503 -16.46 55.34 11.03
C GLY A 503 -15.43 54.70 12.00
N VAL A 504 -14.14 55.02 12.05
CA VAL A 504 -13.45 56.33 11.88
C VAL A 504 -11.95 56.16 11.52
N ARG A 505 -11.45 57.08 10.66
CA ARG A 505 -10.11 57.74 10.51
C ARG A 505 -8.86 57.30 11.31
N ALA A 506 -7.61 57.64 10.92
CA ALA A 506 -6.98 58.02 9.61
C ALA A 506 -5.47 58.38 9.78
N ALA A 507 -4.76 58.44 8.64
CA ALA A 507 -3.67 59.38 8.30
C ALA A 507 -2.25 59.18 8.91
N PRO A 508 -1.18 59.81 8.36
CA PRO A 508 -1.12 60.66 7.16
C PRO A 508 0.02 60.36 6.14
N SER A 509 0.08 61.20 5.11
CA SER A 509 1.29 61.61 4.34
C SER A 509 1.90 60.69 3.26
N GLY A 510 1.73 61.12 2.01
CA GLY A 510 2.72 61.01 0.93
C GLY A 510 2.87 62.37 0.24
N VAL A 511 3.92 62.58 -0.57
CA VAL A 511 4.12 63.82 -1.37
C VAL A 511 5.07 63.58 -2.56
N LEU A 512 4.62 63.97 -3.77
CA LEU A 512 5.31 64.52 -4.97
C LEU A 512 6.71 64.02 -5.42
N ALA A 513 7.11 64.04 -6.72
CA ALA A 513 6.39 64.13 -8.02
C ALA A 513 7.37 64.04 -9.23
N ALA A 514 6.80 63.90 -10.43
CA ALA A 514 7.23 64.44 -11.74
C ALA A 514 8.34 63.77 -12.59
N GLY A 515 8.10 63.77 -13.91
CA GLY A 515 9.08 63.55 -14.99
C GLY A 515 9.17 62.10 -15.53
N VAL A 516 9.41 61.83 -16.83
CA VAL A 516 9.57 62.70 -18.02
C VAL A 516 9.02 61.96 -19.27
N VAL A 517 8.57 62.71 -20.29
CA VAL A 517 8.10 62.21 -21.61
C VAL A 517 9.24 62.16 -22.62
N ALA A 518 9.39 61.07 -23.39
CA ALA A 518 9.65 61.08 -24.85
C ALA A 518 9.92 59.68 -25.46
N MET A 519 9.15 59.31 -26.48
CA MET A 519 9.68 58.58 -27.64
C MET A 519 9.76 59.58 -28.80
N ALA A 520 10.90 59.68 -29.50
CA ALA A 520 10.98 60.33 -30.80
C ALA A 520 12.21 59.86 -31.60
N ALA A 521 11.99 59.74 -32.92
CA ALA A 521 12.89 59.51 -34.06
C ALA A 521 14.40 59.84 -33.88
N LEU A 522 15.32 59.15 -34.58
CA LEU A 522 15.58 59.47 -35.99
C LEU A 522 16.11 58.30 -36.87
N LEU A 523 15.45 58.08 -38.01
CA LEU A 523 16.08 57.68 -39.30
C LEU A 523 16.53 59.00 -39.94
N THR A 524 17.75 59.26 -40.41
CA THR A 524 18.77 58.50 -41.17
C THR A 524 20.11 59.29 -41.14
N LEU A 525 21.23 58.78 -41.70
CA LEU A 525 21.99 59.51 -42.74
C LEU A 525 23.22 58.74 -43.33
N VAL A 526 23.55 59.09 -44.58
CA VAL A 526 24.84 58.92 -45.32
C VAL A 526 25.32 57.50 -45.68
N LYS A 527 25.50 57.28 -47.00
CA LYS A 527 26.49 56.38 -47.59
C LYS A 527 27.78 57.16 -47.92
N ASP A 528 28.95 56.52 -47.89
CA ASP A 528 29.74 56.15 -49.09
C ASP A 528 31.19 55.78 -48.73
N ASN A 529 31.72 54.72 -49.38
CA ASN A 529 33.12 54.33 -49.68
C ASN A 529 34.24 54.58 -48.62
N LEU A 530 35.11 53.61 -48.28
CA LEU A 530 36.08 52.94 -49.18
C LEU A 530 36.43 51.48 -48.76
N GLU A 531 36.72 50.63 -49.76
CA GLU A 531 37.91 49.74 -49.96
C GLU A 531 38.86 49.39 -48.76
N TRP A 532 39.55 48.24 -48.68
CA TRP A 532 39.57 46.91 -49.39
C TRP A 532 40.35 45.87 -48.50
N GLU A 533 40.61 44.58 -48.80
CA GLU A 533 40.19 43.60 -49.84
C GLU A 533 39.29 42.49 -49.22
N VAL A 534 39.49 41.15 -49.15
CA VAL A 534 40.51 40.12 -49.55
C VAL A 534 39.77 38.82 -50.00
N GLU A 535 40.47 37.89 -50.66
CA GLU A 535 40.01 36.61 -51.25
C GLU A 535 39.73 35.45 -50.23
N LYS A 536 39.19 34.25 -50.56
CA LYS A 536 39.09 33.52 -51.86
C LYS A 536 37.97 32.43 -51.91
N ASP A 537 37.58 32.01 -53.12
CA ASP A 537 36.43 31.14 -53.47
C ASP A 537 36.48 29.63 -53.11
N LYS A 538 35.27 29.05 -52.91
CA LYS A 538 34.67 27.78 -53.44
C LYS A 538 33.55 27.28 -52.49
N ASP A 539 32.46 26.61 -52.91
CA ASP A 539 31.96 26.21 -54.24
C ASP A 539 30.40 26.22 -54.22
N LYS A 540 29.71 26.16 -55.37
CA LYS A 540 28.24 26.35 -55.45
C LYS A 540 27.39 25.10 -55.14
N PRO A 541 26.34 25.18 -54.31
CA PRO A 541 25.28 24.16 -54.23
C PRO A 541 24.41 24.09 -55.50
N LYS A 542 23.86 22.92 -55.80
CA LYS A 542 22.84 22.72 -56.84
C LYS A 542 21.45 23.08 -56.34
N TYR A 543 20.58 23.50 -57.27
CA TYR A 543 19.13 23.50 -57.06
C TYR A 543 18.59 22.07 -57.23
N GLU A 544 17.96 21.52 -56.19
CA GLU A 544 17.11 20.33 -56.30
C GLU A 544 15.63 20.75 -56.22
N PRO A 545 14.74 20.17 -57.05
CA PRO A 545 13.31 20.41 -56.91
C PRO A 545 12.78 19.79 -55.61
N PRO A 546 11.74 20.35 -54.98
CA PRO A 546 11.20 19.82 -53.74
C PRO A 546 10.74 18.36 -53.91
N PRO A 547 10.90 17.50 -52.88
CA PRO A 547 10.49 16.11 -52.96
C PRO A 547 9.00 16.01 -53.26
N ARG A 548 8.62 15.08 -54.14
CA ARG A 548 7.21 14.82 -54.46
C ARG A 548 6.46 14.47 -53.17
N PRO A 549 5.22 14.97 -52.97
CA PRO A 549 4.47 14.73 -51.75
C PRO A 549 4.32 13.22 -51.53
N THR A 550 4.93 12.71 -50.45
CA THR A 550 4.83 11.31 -50.08
C THR A 550 3.41 11.03 -49.60
N THR A 551 2.74 10.06 -50.21
CA THR A 551 1.34 9.66 -49.93
C THR A 551 1.20 8.88 -48.61
N ARG A 552 1.78 9.42 -47.53
CA ARG A 552 1.88 8.83 -46.19
C ARG A 552 1.60 9.84 -45.08
N VAL A 553 0.58 10.66 -45.27
CA VAL A 553 -0.07 11.39 -44.17
C VAL A 553 -0.55 10.38 -43.12
N GLY A 554 -0.42 10.69 -41.83
CA GLY A 554 -1.02 9.91 -40.75
C GLY A 554 -0.38 8.56 -40.41
N ARG A 555 0.85 8.27 -40.84
CA ARG A 555 1.56 7.05 -40.39
C ARG A 555 2.04 7.23 -38.94
N LYS A 556 1.15 7.02 -37.95
CA LYS A 556 1.48 7.02 -36.51
C LYS A 556 2.82 6.30 -36.28
N LYS A 557 3.74 6.93 -35.55
CA LYS A 557 5.02 6.34 -35.15
C LYS A 557 4.71 5.06 -34.37
N ARG A 558 4.84 3.88 -35.00
CA ARG A 558 4.60 2.57 -34.34
C ARG A 558 5.62 2.47 -33.21
N LYS A 559 5.19 2.72 -31.95
CA LYS A 559 6.04 2.74 -30.75
C LYS A 559 6.79 1.41 -30.72
N GLN A 560 8.10 1.43 -30.47
CA GLN A 560 8.92 0.23 -30.60
C GLN A 560 8.51 -0.74 -29.48
N GLY A 561 7.73 -1.77 -29.85
CA GLY A 561 6.99 -2.61 -28.90
C GLY A 561 7.91 -3.19 -27.82
N GLY A 562 7.54 -3.01 -26.56
CA GLY A 562 8.34 -3.43 -25.41
C GLY A 562 8.42 -4.95 -25.30
N THR A 563 9.45 -5.55 -25.87
CA THR A 563 9.62 -7.00 -25.97
C THR A 563 9.97 -7.63 -24.61
N SER A 564 8.96 -8.10 -23.86
CA SER A 564 9.13 -8.87 -22.61
C SER A 564 10.09 -10.07 -22.75
N ALA A 565 10.24 -10.59 -23.97
CA ALA A 565 11.22 -11.63 -24.34
C ALA A 565 12.68 -11.32 -23.91
N ALA A 566 13.06 -10.05 -23.77
CA ALA A 566 14.42 -9.65 -23.35
C ALA A 566 14.77 -10.05 -21.90
N ALA A 567 13.78 -10.33 -21.04
CA ALA A 567 14.00 -10.59 -19.60
C ALA A 567 13.91 -12.08 -19.20
N LYS A 568 13.81 -13.01 -20.17
CA LYS A 568 13.49 -14.41 -19.89
C LYS A 568 14.74 -15.29 -19.70
N LEU A 569 15.03 -15.68 -18.47
CA LEU A 569 16.09 -16.64 -18.15
C LEU A 569 15.88 -18.00 -18.86
N PRO A 570 16.95 -18.65 -19.36
CA PRO A 570 16.84 -19.91 -20.09
C PRO A 570 16.46 -21.09 -19.17
N ALA A 571 15.58 -21.97 -19.65
CA ALA A 571 15.05 -23.10 -18.88
C ALA A 571 16.13 -24.16 -18.56
N VAL A 572 16.44 -24.35 -17.27
CA VAL A 572 17.49 -25.27 -16.83
C VAL A 572 16.97 -26.69 -16.60
N PHE A 573 17.22 -27.54 -17.59
CA PHE A 573 17.07 -28.99 -17.49
C PHE A 573 18.39 -29.68 -17.07
N PRO A 574 18.37 -30.87 -16.45
CA PRO A 574 17.18 -31.55 -15.92
C PRO A 574 16.66 -30.86 -14.65
N THR A 575 15.39 -31.06 -14.34
CA THR A 575 14.70 -30.44 -13.20
C THR A 575 15.09 -31.06 -11.85
N SER A 576 15.58 -32.31 -11.84
CA SER A 576 15.99 -33.04 -10.63
C SER A 576 17.18 -32.41 -9.91
N ARG A 577 17.30 -32.67 -8.59
CA ARG A 577 18.46 -32.24 -7.77
C ARG A 577 19.71 -33.01 -8.22
N CYS A 578 20.53 -32.42 -9.08
CA CYS A 578 21.74 -33.04 -9.61
C CYS A 578 22.85 -32.01 -9.90
N LYS A 579 24.10 -32.48 -10.00
CA LYS A 579 25.27 -31.63 -10.27
C LYS A 579 25.18 -30.88 -11.62
N LEU A 580 24.54 -31.48 -12.64
CA LEU A 580 24.37 -30.83 -13.94
C LEU A 580 23.44 -29.60 -13.87
N ARG A 581 22.35 -29.67 -13.07
CA ARG A 581 21.47 -28.52 -12.82
C ARG A 581 22.22 -27.39 -12.11
N LEU A 582 23.04 -27.74 -11.10
CA LEU A 582 23.87 -26.76 -10.38
C LEU A 582 24.87 -26.07 -11.32
N LEU A 583 25.64 -26.83 -12.12
CA LEU A 583 26.62 -26.27 -13.07
C LEU A 583 25.97 -25.40 -14.16
N ARG A 584 24.74 -25.72 -14.58
CA ARG A 584 23.98 -24.88 -15.53
C ARG A 584 23.47 -23.59 -14.89
N MET A 585 22.99 -23.64 -13.64
CA MET A 585 22.60 -22.44 -12.88
C MET A 585 23.81 -21.53 -12.61
N GLN A 586 24.96 -22.10 -12.23
CA GLN A 586 26.20 -21.35 -12.04
C GLN A 586 26.59 -20.59 -13.31
N ARG A 587 26.62 -21.25 -14.48
CA ARG A 587 26.92 -20.56 -15.76
C ARG A 587 25.97 -19.39 -16.08
N ILE A 588 24.70 -19.47 -15.68
CA ILE A 588 23.74 -18.37 -15.88
C ILE A 588 24.06 -17.21 -14.93
N HIS A 589 24.30 -17.52 -13.65
CA HIS A 589 24.72 -16.56 -12.64
C HIS A 589 26.04 -15.86 -13.03
N ASP A 590 27.04 -16.61 -13.48
CA ASP A 590 28.33 -16.09 -13.95
C ASP A 590 28.15 -15.16 -15.17
N HIS A 591 27.18 -15.44 -16.05
CA HIS A 591 26.87 -14.58 -17.20
C HIS A 591 26.17 -13.28 -16.78
N LEU A 592 25.23 -13.35 -15.83
CA LEU A 592 24.53 -12.18 -15.29
C LEU A 592 25.48 -11.26 -14.52
N LEU A 593 26.41 -11.80 -13.73
CA LEU A 593 27.46 -11.01 -13.08
C LEU A 593 28.37 -10.32 -14.10
N LEU A 594 28.73 -11.00 -15.20
CA LEU A 594 29.50 -10.38 -16.28
C LEU A 594 28.73 -9.28 -17.02
N GLU A 595 27.40 -9.36 -17.08
CA GLU A 595 26.53 -8.32 -17.64
C GLU A 595 26.41 -7.12 -16.68
N GLU A 596 26.21 -7.36 -15.38
CA GLU A 596 26.20 -6.36 -14.31
C GLU A 596 27.54 -5.61 -14.23
N GLU A 597 28.67 -6.34 -14.15
CA GLU A 597 30.01 -5.75 -14.22
C GLU A 597 30.24 -4.98 -15.53
N TYR A 598 29.71 -5.45 -16.67
CA TYR A 598 29.86 -4.74 -17.94
C TYR A 598 29.08 -3.41 -17.97
N VAL A 599 27.86 -3.39 -17.42
CA VAL A 599 27.05 -2.16 -17.29
C VAL A 599 27.69 -1.20 -16.31
N GLU A 600 28.12 -1.66 -15.13
CA GLU A 600 28.88 -0.83 -14.18
C GLU A 600 30.13 -0.25 -14.83
N ASN A 601 30.92 -1.06 -15.54
CA ASN A 601 32.13 -0.60 -16.21
C ASN A 601 31.83 0.35 -17.38
N GLN A 602 30.74 0.17 -18.13
CA GLN A 602 30.29 1.16 -19.12
C GLN A 602 29.94 2.49 -18.45
N GLU A 603 29.16 2.49 -17.36
CA GLU A 603 28.86 3.72 -16.63
C GLU A 603 30.13 4.37 -16.06
N ARG A 604 31.04 3.58 -15.49
CA ARG A 604 32.29 4.04 -14.87
C ARG A 604 33.24 4.61 -15.92
N LEU A 605 33.31 4.01 -17.12
CA LEU A 605 34.03 4.54 -18.27
C LEU A 605 33.36 5.80 -18.82
N ARG A 606 32.02 5.87 -18.88
CA ARG A 606 31.28 7.08 -19.29
C ARG A 606 31.52 8.25 -18.33
N LYS A 607 31.47 7.99 -17.02
CA LYS A 607 31.78 8.97 -15.94
C LYS A 607 33.27 9.36 -15.94
N ALA A 608 34.18 8.43 -16.24
CA ALA A 608 35.62 8.71 -16.35
C ALA A 608 36.01 9.41 -17.66
N LYS A 609 35.18 9.29 -18.70
CA LYS A 609 35.27 10.03 -19.95
C LYS A 609 34.89 11.49 -19.74
N THR A 610 33.68 11.78 -19.27
CA THR A 610 33.26 13.16 -18.97
C THR A 610 34.16 13.84 -17.93
N ALA A 611 34.71 13.10 -16.97
CA ALA A 611 35.70 13.62 -16.01
C ALA A 611 37.11 13.88 -16.59
N LYS A 612 37.42 13.43 -17.81
CA LYS A 612 38.67 13.69 -18.54
C LYS A 612 38.49 14.68 -19.70
N GLU A 613 37.39 14.57 -20.42
CA GLU A 613 37.05 15.39 -21.59
C GLU A 613 36.83 16.88 -21.21
N GLY A 614 36.57 17.17 -19.92
CA GLY A 614 36.65 18.51 -19.34
C GLY A 614 38.02 19.22 -19.47
N GLN A 615 39.07 18.55 -19.97
CA GLN A 615 40.30 19.20 -20.44
C GLN A 615 40.79 18.62 -21.79
N VAL A 616 40.44 19.32 -22.87
CA VAL A 616 41.03 19.27 -24.23
C VAL A 616 40.56 18.12 -25.16
N ALA A 617 39.45 18.36 -25.86
CA ALA A 617 39.17 17.77 -27.19
C ALA A 617 38.31 18.72 -28.04
N THR A 618 38.72 18.99 -29.29
CA THR A 618 38.08 20.00 -30.17
C THR A 618 37.08 19.41 -31.15
N SER A 619 36.24 18.46 -30.72
CA SER A 619 35.21 17.82 -31.56
C SER A 619 33.92 17.44 -30.83
N GLU A 620 33.72 17.94 -29.59
CA GLU A 620 32.56 17.61 -28.74
C GLU A 620 31.68 18.83 -28.44
N ALA A 621 31.91 19.95 -29.14
CA ALA A 621 31.21 21.22 -28.93
C ALA A 621 29.67 21.12 -29.03
N ASP A 622 29.16 20.16 -29.80
CA ASP A 622 27.71 19.96 -29.94
C ASP A 622 27.11 19.08 -28.83
N ALA A 623 27.89 18.21 -28.19
CA ALA A 623 27.42 17.35 -27.11
C ALA A 623 27.26 18.13 -25.80
N ASP A 624 28.24 18.97 -25.46
CA ASP A 624 28.26 19.75 -24.22
C ASP A 624 27.29 20.95 -24.29
N ARG A 625 27.16 21.58 -25.46
CA ARG A 625 26.07 22.56 -25.74
C ARG A 625 24.69 21.93 -25.54
N ASN A 626 24.46 20.73 -26.09
CA ASN A 626 23.20 20.02 -25.88
C ASN A 626 22.92 19.70 -24.39
N ALA A 627 23.93 19.61 -23.53
CA ALA A 627 23.76 19.42 -22.09
C ALA A 627 23.38 20.73 -21.37
N ASP A 628 24.10 21.81 -21.63
CA ASP A 628 23.82 23.17 -21.12
C ASP A 628 22.45 23.69 -21.60
N GLU A 629 22.13 23.52 -22.89
CA GLU A 629 20.83 23.85 -23.47
C GLU A 629 19.69 23.04 -22.84
N ARG A 630 19.89 21.74 -22.54
CA ARG A 630 18.90 20.93 -21.81
C ARG A 630 18.72 21.39 -20.38
N SER A 631 19.79 21.69 -19.65
CA SER A 631 19.69 22.24 -18.29
C SER A 631 18.87 23.53 -18.27
N ARG A 632 19.13 24.44 -19.22
CA ARG A 632 18.35 25.68 -19.38
C ARG A 632 16.90 25.43 -19.77
N VAL A 633 16.62 24.41 -20.58
CA VAL A 633 15.24 24.00 -20.91
C VAL A 633 14.51 23.43 -19.70
N ASP A 634 15.18 22.66 -18.84
CA ASP A 634 14.61 22.14 -17.60
C ASP A 634 14.40 23.24 -16.54
N ASP A 635 15.30 24.24 -16.47
CA ASP A 635 15.06 25.48 -15.69
C ASP A 635 13.85 26.27 -16.23
N MET A 636 13.69 26.38 -17.56
CA MET A 636 12.54 27.06 -18.20
C MET A 636 11.23 26.28 -18.08
N ARG A 637 11.27 24.94 -17.98
CA ARG A 637 10.10 24.08 -17.68
C ARG A 637 9.54 24.38 -16.30
N GLY A 638 10.43 24.67 -15.35
CA GLY A 638 10.13 25.12 -13.99
C GLY A 638 9.57 24.02 -13.09
N SER A 639 9.86 24.11 -11.79
CA SER A 639 9.35 23.18 -10.78
C SER A 639 8.43 23.90 -9.78
N PRO A 640 7.22 23.39 -9.49
CA PRO A 640 6.59 22.21 -10.08
C PRO A 640 6.08 22.43 -11.53
N MET A 641 5.83 21.34 -12.24
CA MET A 641 5.07 21.33 -13.49
C MET A 641 3.63 20.93 -13.19
N GLY A 642 2.66 21.62 -13.79
CA GLY A 642 1.24 21.25 -13.78
C GLY A 642 0.89 20.32 -14.94
N VAL A 643 -0.32 19.75 -14.89
CA VAL A 643 -0.92 18.98 -16.00
C VAL A 643 -2.25 19.64 -16.36
N GLY A 644 -2.57 19.68 -17.65
CA GLY A 644 -3.88 20.07 -18.18
C GLY A 644 -4.13 19.42 -19.53
N THR A 645 -5.30 19.65 -20.10
CA THR A 645 -5.70 19.11 -21.40
C THR A 645 -5.63 20.21 -22.45
N LEU A 646 -5.16 19.88 -23.64
CA LEU A 646 -5.23 20.76 -24.81
C LEU A 646 -6.64 20.74 -25.39
N GLU A 647 -7.37 21.86 -25.38
CA GLU A 647 -8.72 21.94 -25.95
C GLU A 647 -8.67 22.35 -27.43
N GLU A 648 -7.96 23.44 -27.75
CA GLU A 648 -7.87 23.99 -29.10
C GLU A 648 -6.49 24.64 -29.36
N LEU A 649 -5.98 24.48 -30.58
CA LEU A 649 -4.81 25.20 -31.09
C LEU A 649 -5.30 26.42 -31.87
N ILE A 650 -4.87 27.63 -31.46
CA ILE A 650 -5.37 28.89 -32.03
C ILE A 650 -4.44 29.40 -33.13
N ASP A 651 -3.13 29.34 -32.88
CA ASP A 651 -2.07 29.56 -33.86
C ASP A 651 -0.86 28.64 -33.54
N ASP A 652 0.22 28.78 -34.30
CA ASP A 652 1.41 27.93 -34.11
C ASP A 652 2.03 28.04 -32.71
N ASP A 653 1.91 29.19 -32.04
CA ASP A 653 2.58 29.50 -30.77
C ASP A 653 1.61 29.71 -29.59
N HIS A 654 0.28 29.62 -29.81
CA HIS A 654 -0.75 29.76 -28.77
C HIS A 654 -1.87 28.71 -28.84
N ALA A 655 -2.30 28.26 -27.66
CA ALA A 655 -3.36 27.29 -27.49
C ALA A 655 -4.31 27.66 -26.33
N ILE A 656 -5.48 27.03 -26.31
CA ILE A 656 -6.38 27.01 -25.16
C ILE A 656 -6.18 25.68 -24.42
N VAL A 657 -5.87 25.75 -23.13
CA VAL A 657 -5.73 24.58 -22.24
C VAL A 657 -6.74 24.65 -21.10
N SER A 658 -7.36 23.51 -20.79
CA SER A 658 -8.15 23.33 -19.58
C SER A 658 -7.28 22.75 -18.47
N SER A 659 -7.49 23.19 -17.23
CA SER A 659 -6.86 22.60 -16.06
C SER A 659 -7.92 21.88 -15.22
N THR A 660 -7.57 20.76 -14.59
CA THR A 660 -8.52 19.84 -13.94
C THR A 660 -9.44 20.46 -12.89
N THR A 661 -9.09 21.64 -12.35
CA THR A 661 -9.92 22.44 -11.45
C THR A 661 -9.91 23.94 -11.78
N GLY A 662 -9.50 24.32 -12.99
CA GLY A 662 -9.31 25.71 -13.41
C GLY A 662 -10.25 26.15 -14.54
N PRO A 663 -10.32 27.45 -14.85
CA PRO A 663 -10.88 27.92 -16.12
C PRO A 663 -10.00 27.47 -17.30
N GLU A 664 -10.54 27.63 -18.51
CA GLU A 664 -9.75 27.62 -19.74
C GLU A 664 -8.74 28.78 -19.73
N TYR A 665 -7.48 28.50 -20.11
CA TYR A 665 -6.43 29.50 -20.23
C TYR A 665 -5.94 29.59 -21.67
N TYR A 666 -5.90 30.81 -22.21
CA TYR A 666 -5.11 31.13 -23.42
C TYR A 666 -3.64 31.20 -23.03
N VAL A 667 -2.81 30.31 -23.58
CA VAL A 667 -1.42 30.10 -23.17
C VAL A 667 -0.49 30.00 -24.36
N SER A 668 0.77 30.38 -24.17
CA SER A 668 1.81 30.17 -25.19
C SER A 668 2.41 28.76 -25.13
N ILE A 669 2.81 28.26 -26.30
CA ILE A 669 3.56 27.03 -26.50
C ILE A 669 5.05 27.37 -26.46
N MET A 670 5.84 26.69 -25.63
CA MET A 670 7.29 26.89 -25.61
C MET A 670 7.95 26.27 -26.84
N SER A 671 8.94 26.95 -27.42
CA SER A 671 9.57 26.60 -28.71
C SER A 671 10.31 25.25 -28.75
N PHE A 672 10.54 24.62 -27.59
CA PHE A 672 11.13 23.29 -27.46
C PHE A 672 10.10 22.15 -27.35
N VAL A 673 8.81 22.45 -27.51
CA VAL A 673 7.73 21.45 -27.55
C VAL A 673 7.50 20.99 -29.00
N ASP A 674 7.45 19.67 -29.22
CA ASP A 674 7.19 19.09 -30.54
C ASP A 674 5.73 19.32 -30.95
N LYS A 675 5.50 20.25 -31.90
CA LYS A 675 4.16 20.64 -32.35
C LYS A 675 3.43 19.50 -33.09
N ASP A 676 4.17 18.55 -33.66
CA ASP A 676 3.60 17.35 -34.30
C ASP A 676 2.95 16.36 -33.29
N LEU A 677 3.08 16.62 -31.98
CA LEU A 677 2.49 15.82 -30.90
C LEU A 677 1.32 16.52 -30.18
N LEU A 678 0.96 17.74 -30.59
CA LEU A 678 -0.16 18.50 -30.01
C LEU A 678 -1.46 18.18 -30.79
N GLU A 679 -2.21 17.18 -30.33
CA GLU A 679 -3.58 16.89 -30.81
C GLU A 679 -4.62 17.37 -29.78
N PRO A 680 -5.76 17.97 -30.18
CA PRO A 680 -6.87 18.27 -29.27
C PRO A 680 -7.30 17.05 -28.44
N GLY A 681 -7.42 17.22 -27.13
CA GLY A 681 -7.62 16.16 -26.14
C GLY A 681 -6.34 15.57 -25.55
N ALA A 682 -5.14 15.97 -26.01
CA ALA A 682 -3.88 15.50 -25.44
C ALA A 682 -3.56 16.14 -24.07
N SER A 683 -3.06 15.33 -23.14
CA SER A 683 -2.52 15.81 -21.87
C SER A 683 -1.18 16.53 -22.07
N VAL A 684 -1.13 17.79 -21.63
CA VAL A 684 0.01 18.70 -21.76
C VAL A 684 0.56 19.10 -20.40
N LEU A 685 1.87 19.33 -20.35
CA LEU A 685 2.57 19.81 -19.16
C LEU A 685 2.61 21.34 -19.18
N LEU A 686 2.24 21.97 -18.07
CA LEU A 686 2.04 23.42 -17.96
C LEU A 686 2.97 24.03 -16.90
N HIS A 687 3.56 25.20 -17.18
CA HIS A 687 4.41 25.88 -16.20
C HIS A 687 3.58 26.57 -15.10
N HIS A 688 3.91 26.33 -13.82
CA HIS A 688 3.09 26.75 -12.68
C HIS A 688 2.89 28.27 -12.50
N LYS A 689 3.69 29.14 -13.14
CA LYS A 689 3.54 30.61 -13.05
C LYS A 689 2.82 31.26 -14.23
N SER A 690 2.95 30.68 -15.42
CA SER A 690 2.49 31.25 -16.69
C SER A 690 1.45 30.39 -17.41
N VAL A 691 1.22 29.17 -16.95
CA VAL A 691 0.33 28.15 -17.56
C VAL A 691 0.74 27.75 -19.00
N SER A 692 1.83 28.31 -19.53
CA SER A 692 2.42 27.98 -20.83
C SER A 692 2.80 26.50 -20.97
N ILE A 693 2.56 25.93 -22.15
CA ILE A 693 2.85 24.52 -22.45
C ILE A 693 4.37 24.32 -22.53
N VAL A 694 4.88 23.40 -21.71
CA VAL A 694 6.31 23.07 -21.54
C VAL A 694 6.63 21.60 -21.90
N GLY A 695 5.64 20.84 -22.36
CA GLY A 695 5.81 19.48 -22.87
C GLY A 695 4.46 18.79 -23.14
N VAL A 696 4.51 17.61 -23.75
CA VAL A 696 3.35 16.73 -23.97
C VAL A 696 3.55 15.45 -23.17
N LEU A 697 2.51 14.97 -22.49
CA LEU A 697 2.52 13.69 -21.79
C LEU A 697 2.19 12.58 -22.80
N THR A 698 3.21 11.82 -23.23
CA THR A 698 3.09 10.83 -24.32
C THR A 698 2.73 9.41 -23.88
N ASP A 699 2.41 9.24 -22.60
CA ASP A 699 1.96 8.00 -21.96
C ASP A 699 0.87 8.36 -20.92
N ASP A 700 -0.24 8.95 -21.38
CA ASP A 700 -1.43 9.28 -20.57
C ASP A 700 -2.33 8.04 -20.33
N THR A 701 -1.70 6.89 -20.08
CA THR A 701 -2.37 5.62 -19.81
C THR A 701 -2.83 5.59 -18.36
N ASP A 702 -4.12 5.32 -18.13
CA ASP A 702 -4.66 5.14 -16.79
C ASP A 702 -3.84 4.08 -16.02
N PRO A 703 -3.37 4.38 -14.80
CA PRO A 703 -2.52 3.45 -14.03
C PRO A 703 -3.20 2.09 -13.78
N ILE A 704 -4.54 2.02 -13.79
CA ILE A 704 -5.29 0.77 -13.70
C ILE A 704 -4.98 -0.15 -14.89
N VAL A 705 -4.88 0.39 -16.11
CA VAL A 705 -4.54 -0.37 -17.33
C VAL A 705 -3.06 -0.77 -17.33
N SER A 706 -2.18 0.07 -16.79
CA SER A 706 -0.76 -0.28 -16.64
C SER A 706 -0.55 -1.45 -15.67
N VAL A 707 -1.39 -1.61 -14.63
CA VAL A 707 -1.37 -2.78 -13.74
C VAL A 707 -1.89 -4.05 -14.41
N MET A 708 -2.73 -3.96 -15.44
CA MET A 708 -3.21 -5.10 -16.24
C MET A 708 -2.13 -5.65 -17.20
N LYS A 709 -1.04 -4.91 -17.42
CA LYS A 709 0.10 -5.35 -18.24
C LYS A 709 1.04 -6.23 -17.41
N LEU A 710 1.23 -7.47 -17.86
CA LEU A 710 2.16 -8.40 -17.20
C LEU A 710 3.58 -8.24 -17.78
N ASP A 711 4.39 -7.40 -17.14
CA ASP A 711 5.81 -7.18 -17.51
C ASP A 711 6.63 -8.49 -17.53
N LYS A 712 6.33 -9.39 -16.59
CA LYS A 712 6.92 -10.73 -16.50
C LYS A 712 5.99 -11.75 -17.13
N ALA A 713 6.47 -12.43 -18.17
CA ALA A 713 5.76 -13.57 -18.76
C ALA A 713 5.43 -14.64 -17.70
N PRO A 714 4.24 -15.27 -17.75
CA PRO A 714 3.86 -16.32 -16.81
C PRO A 714 4.80 -17.53 -16.90
N THR A 715 4.93 -18.28 -15.80
CA THR A 715 5.91 -19.36 -15.68
C THR A 715 5.50 -20.67 -16.36
N GLU A 716 4.19 -20.91 -16.43
CA GLU A 716 3.56 -22.15 -16.84
C GLU A 716 3.73 -22.39 -18.35
N SER A 717 4.10 -23.60 -18.77
CA SER A 717 4.29 -23.96 -20.19
C SER A 717 3.28 -25.02 -20.65
N TYR A 718 3.19 -25.28 -21.96
CA TYR A 718 2.37 -26.39 -22.47
C TYR A 718 2.81 -27.77 -21.92
N ALA A 719 4.05 -27.92 -21.47
CA ALA A 719 4.54 -29.14 -20.83
C ALA A 719 4.05 -29.30 -19.37
N ASP A 720 3.54 -28.22 -18.76
CA ASP A 720 2.90 -28.21 -17.44
C ASP A 720 1.37 -28.41 -17.54
N ILE A 721 0.86 -28.87 -18.69
CA ILE A 721 -0.56 -29.19 -18.93
C ILE A 721 -0.69 -30.64 -19.39
N GLY A 722 -1.42 -31.46 -18.63
CA GLY A 722 -1.64 -32.87 -18.96
C GLY A 722 -2.92 -33.10 -19.76
N GLY A 723 -2.81 -33.67 -20.97
CA GLY A 723 -3.92 -34.34 -21.65
C GLY A 723 -4.99 -33.46 -22.28
N LEU A 724 -4.65 -32.23 -22.67
CA LEU A 724 -5.50 -31.31 -23.42
C LEU A 724 -4.92 -31.03 -24.83
N GLU A 725 -4.32 -32.04 -25.47
CA GLU A 725 -3.54 -31.84 -26.70
C GLU A 725 -4.37 -31.27 -27.87
N GLN A 726 -5.66 -31.61 -27.98
CA GLN A 726 -6.54 -31.02 -29.00
C GLN A 726 -6.80 -29.53 -28.72
N GLN A 727 -7.19 -29.17 -27.49
CA GLN A 727 -7.45 -27.80 -27.09
C GLN A 727 -6.18 -26.93 -27.20
N ILE A 728 -5.01 -27.48 -26.89
CA ILE A 728 -3.71 -26.84 -27.10
C ILE A 728 -3.49 -26.55 -28.59
N GLN A 729 -3.75 -27.51 -29.48
CA GLN A 729 -3.60 -27.33 -30.93
C GLN A 729 -4.56 -26.27 -31.49
N GLU A 730 -5.84 -26.29 -31.08
CA GLU A 730 -6.84 -25.30 -31.52
C GLU A 730 -6.47 -23.87 -31.09
N VAL A 731 -5.92 -23.67 -29.87
CA VAL A 731 -5.44 -22.34 -29.45
C VAL A 731 -4.16 -21.94 -30.21
N ARG A 732 -3.23 -22.86 -30.46
CA ARG A 732 -2.01 -22.58 -31.24
C ARG A 732 -2.33 -22.09 -32.65
N GLU A 733 -3.22 -22.77 -33.36
CA GLU A 733 -3.68 -22.37 -34.70
C GLU A 733 -4.43 -21.03 -34.71
N SER A 734 -4.94 -20.59 -33.57
CA SER A 734 -5.77 -19.38 -33.46
C SER A 734 -5.01 -18.15 -32.95
N VAL A 735 -3.97 -18.35 -32.14
CA VAL A 735 -3.25 -17.27 -31.44
C VAL A 735 -1.75 -17.30 -31.74
N GLU A 736 -1.11 -18.46 -31.61
CA GLU A 736 0.36 -18.56 -31.75
C GLU A 736 0.80 -18.51 -33.22
N LEU A 737 0.19 -19.32 -34.10
CA LEU A 737 0.56 -19.42 -35.50
C LEU A 737 0.36 -18.10 -36.29
N PRO A 738 -0.73 -17.33 -36.12
CA PRO A 738 -0.86 -16.02 -36.78
C PRO A 738 0.18 -14.98 -36.33
N LEU A 739 0.67 -15.06 -35.08
CA LEU A 739 1.62 -14.10 -34.53
C LEU A 739 3.08 -14.46 -34.85
N LEU A 740 3.39 -15.74 -35.04
CA LEU A 740 4.74 -16.20 -35.43
C LEU A 740 4.93 -16.28 -36.95
N HIS A 741 3.91 -16.69 -37.70
CA HIS A 741 3.98 -16.98 -39.13
C HIS A 741 2.76 -16.41 -39.91
N PRO A 742 2.59 -15.07 -39.94
CA PRO A 742 1.49 -14.43 -40.68
C PRO A 742 1.54 -14.71 -42.20
N GLU A 743 2.74 -14.93 -42.75
CA GLU A 743 2.98 -15.24 -44.18
C GLU A 743 2.10 -16.40 -44.68
N LEU A 744 1.90 -17.44 -43.85
CA LEU A 744 1.05 -18.60 -44.19
C LEU A 744 -0.42 -18.21 -44.43
N TYR A 745 -0.92 -17.20 -43.71
CA TYR A 745 -2.28 -16.69 -43.85
C TYR A 745 -2.42 -15.76 -45.06
N GLU A 746 -1.37 -14.98 -45.36
CA GLU A 746 -1.31 -14.13 -46.56
C GLU A 746 -1.25 -14.98 -47.85
N GLU A 747 -0.41 -16.03 -47.89
CA GLU A 747 -0.32 -16.95 -49.05
C GLU A 747 -1.64 -17.72 -49.29
N MET A 748 -2.33 -18.15 -48.23
CA MET A 748 -3.63 -18.80 -48.34
C MET A 748 -4.79 -17.81 -48.60
N GLY A 749 -4.59 -16.51 -48.41
CA GLY A 749 -5.63 -15.49 -48.52
C GLY A 749 -6.72 -15.56 -47.43
N ILE A 750 -6.44 -16.21 -46.29
CA ILE A 750 -7.41 -16.46 -45.21
C ILE A 750 -7.10 -15.54 -44.03
N LYS A 751 -8.09 -14.77 -43.55
CA LYS A 751 -7.92 -13.96 -42.34
C LYS A 751 -7.78 -14.86 -41.10
N PRO A 752 -6.78 -14.65 -40.23
CA PRO A 752 -6.67 -15.39 -38.98
C PRO A 752 -7.81 -15.01 -38.02
N PRO A 753 -8.26 -15.91 -37.13
CA PRO A 753 -9.34 -15.63 -36.19
C PRO A 753 -9.00 -14.48 -35.25
N LYS A 754 -10.00 -13.70 -34.84
CA LYS A 754 -9.84 -12.53 -33.94
C LYS A 754 -9.92 -12.93 -32.46
N GLY A 755 -10.93 -13.73 -32.11
CA GLY A 755 -11.23 -14.10 -30.72
C GLY A 755 -11.45 -15.59 -30.48
N VAL A 756 -11.01 -16.06 -29.31
CA VAL A 756 -11.17 -17.43 -28.81
C VAL A 756 -11.87 -17.42 -27.45
N ILE A 757 -12.90 -18.26 -27.25
CA ILE A 757 -13.51 -18.49 -25.93
C ILE A 757 -13.19 -19.90 -25.41
N LEU A 758 -12.69 -19.94 -24.17
CA LEU A 758 -12.42 -21.15 -23.39
C LEU A 758 -13.57 -21.35 -22.41
N TYR A 759 -14.31 -22.47 -22.51
CA TYR A 759 -15.49 -22.71 -21.67
C TYR A 759 -15.58 -24.16 -21.21
N GLY A 760 -16.32 -24.43 -20.13
CA GLY A 760 -16.44 -25.75 -19.52
C GLY A 760 -16.33 -25.71 -18.01
N ALA A 761 -16.28 -26.87 -17.35
CA ALA A 761 -16.33 -26.99 -15.90
C ALA A 761 -15.20 -26.21 -15.17
N PRO A 762 -15.41 -25.77 -13.92
CA PRO A 762 -14.33 -25.21 -13.10
C PRO A 762 -13.22 -26.27 -12.85
N GLY A 763 -11.99 -25.81 -12.58
CA GLY A 763 -10.87 -26.71 -12.27
C GLY A 763 -10.25 -27.48 -13.47
N THR A 764 -10.73 -27.24 -14.70
CA THR A 764 -10.28 -27.91 -15.94
C THR A 764 -9.05 -27.28 -16.62
N GLY A 765 -8.50 -26.19 -16.08
CA GLY A 765 -7.22 -25.61 -16.55
C GLY A 765 -7.32 -24.49 -17.60
N LYS A 766 -8.50 -23.96 -17.90
CA LYS A 766 -8.72 -22.82 -18.84
C LYS A 766 -7.68 -21.69 -18.69
N THR A 767 -7.53 -21.15 -17.48
CA THR A 767 -6.57 -20.08 -17.14
C THR A 767 -5.10 -20.51 -17.27
N LEU A 768 -4.78 -21.80 -17.04
CA LEU A 768 -3.42 -22.33 -17.23
C LEU A 768 -3.06 -22.39 -18.72
N LEU A 769 -4.00 -22.73 -19.60
CA LEU A 769 -3.75 -22.72 -21.05
C LEU A 769 -3.48 -21.31 -21.57
N ALA A 770 -4.27 -20.32 -21.15
CA ALA A 770 -4.06 -18.92 -21.53
C ALA A 770 -2.65 -18.41 -21.10
N LYS A 771 -2.21 -18.77 -19.89
CA LYS A 771 -0.84 -18.50 -19.44
C LYS A 771 0.23 -19.23 -20.26
N ALA A 772 0.02 -20.52 -20.58
CA ALA A 772 0.98 -21.31 -21.35
C ALA A 772 1.21 -20.76 -22.76
N VAL A 773 0.16 -20.25 -23.40
CA VAL A 773 0.24 -19.51 -24.68
C VAL A 773 1.09 -18.26 -24.50
N ALA A 774 0.76 -17.42 -23.51
CA ALA A 774 1.46 -16.16 -23.24
C ALA A 774 2.96 -16.35 -22.91
N ASN A 775 3.33 -17.47 -22.27
CA ASN A 775 4.72 -17.84 -22.00
C ASN A 775 5.50 -18.24 -23.29
N GLN A 776 4.81 -18.79 -24.29
CA GLN A 776 5.43 -19.22 -25.55
C GLN A 776 5.47 -18.11 -26.61
N THR A 777 4.47 -17.22 -26.64
CA THR A 777 4.45 -16.05 -27.54
C THR A 777 5.33 -14.91 -27.05
N SER A 778 6.07 -14.24 -27.94
CA SER A 778 6.83 -13.00 -27.62
C SER A 778 5.97 -11.72 -27.62
N ALA A 779 4.64 -11.86 -27.54
CA ALA A 779 3.67 -10.76 -27.58
C ALA A 779 3.45 -10.13 -26.19
N THR A 780 2.98 -8.90 -26.14
CA THR A 780 2.60 -8.26 -24.86
C THR A 780 1.33 -8.89 -24.31
N PHE A 781 1.38 -9.42 -23.08
CA PHE A 781 0.24 -10.07 -22.44
C PHE A 781 -0.46 -9.12 -21.46
N LEU A 782 -1.74 -8.85 -21.72
CA LEU A 782 -2.62 -8.07 -20.84
C LEU A 782 -3.62 -9.02 -20.19
N ARG A 783 -3.67 -9.06 -18.86
CA ARG A 783 -4.64 -9.85 -18.09
C ARG A 783 -5.65 -8.92 -17.43
N ILE A 784 -6.92 -9.27 -17.54
CA ILE A 784 -8.01 -8.64 -16.80
C ILE A 784 -9.01 -9.71 -16.34
N VAL A 785 -9.65 -9.50 -15.19
CA VAL A 785 -10.78 -10.30 -14.68
C VAL A 785 -12.07 -9.53 -14.96
N GLY A 786 -13.14 -10.21 -15.40
CA GLY A 786 -14.38 -9.56 -15.83
C GLY A 786 -15.01 -8.65 -14.77
N SER A 787 -14.80 -8.92 -13.49
CA SER A 787 -15.24 -8.07 -12.37
C SER A 787 -14.48 -6.74 -12.25
N GLU A 788 -13.23 -6.63 -12.72
CA GLU A 788 -12.42 -5.40 -12.69
C GLU A 788 -12.95 -4.32 -13.65
N LEU A 789 -13.74 -4.73 -14.64
CA LEU A 789 -14.47 -3.84 -15.56
C LEU A 789 -15.75 -3.24 -14.95
N ILE A 790 -16.18 -3.70 -13.76
CA ILE A 790 -17.36 -3.20 -13.06
C ILE A 790 -16.95 -2.08 -12.11
N GLN A 791 -17.13 -0.84 -12.54
CA GLN A 791 -16.73 0.35 -11.78
C GLN A 791 -17.93 1.05 -11.11
N LYS A 792 -17.67 1.73 -9.99
CA LYS A 792 -18.70 2.43 -9.19
C LYS A 792 -19.27 3.66 -9.89
N TYR A 793 -18.48 4.30 -10.75
CA TYR A 793 -18.85 5.54 -11.43
C TYR A 793 -19.38 5.26 -12.84
N LEU A 794 -20.49 5.92 -13.20
CA LEU A 794 -21.18 5.74 -14.46
C LEU A 794 -20.34 6.28 -15.64
N GLY A 795 -19.87 5.39 -16.52
CA GLY A 795 -19.02 5.71 -17.66
C GLY A 795 -17.57 5.24 -17.54
N ASP A 796 -17.08 4.92 -16.32
CA ASP A 796 -15.69 4.49 -16.13
C ASP A 796 -15.44 3.07 -16.64
N GLY A 797 -16.40 2.15 -16.54
CA GLY A 797 -16.31 0.81 -17.14
C GLY A 797 -16.08 0.88 -18.66
N PRO A 798 -16.94 1.58 -19.42
CA PRO A 798 -16.72 1.83 -20.85
C PRO A 798 -15.41 2.59 -21.16
N ARG A 799 -14.97 3.53 -20.30
CA ARG A 799 -13.68 4.22 -20.48
C ARG A 799 -12.50 3.24 -20.39
N LEU A 800 -12.51 2.41 -19.35
CA LEU A 800 -11.47 1.42 -19.06
C LEU A 800 -11.34 0.38 -20.19
N VAL A 801 -12.47 -0.06 -20.76
CA VAL A 801 -12.48 -0.95 -21.96
C VAL A 801 -11.77 -0.30 -23.14
N ARG A 802 -12.01 0.99 -23.44
CA ARG A 802 -11.33 1.70 -24.53
C ARG A 802 -9.84 1.83 -24.28
N GLN A 803 -9.45 2.22 -23.06
CA GLN A 803 -8.04 2.40 -22.70
C GLN A 803 -7.27 1.07 -22.73
N LEU A 804 -7.87 -0.04 -22.27
CA LEU A 804 -7.31 -1.40 -22.39
C LEU A 804 -6.98 -1.75 -23.84
N PHE A 805 -7.91 -1.53 -24.76
CA PHE A 805 -7.72 -1.87 -26.17
C PHE A 805 -6.82 -0.89 -26.93
N GLN A 806 -6.79 0.39 -26.54
CA GLN A 806 -5.79 1.34 -27.02
C GLN A 806 -4.37 0.87 -26.64
N VAL A 807 -4.14 0.56 -25.36
CA VAL A 807 -2.85 0.04 -24.87
C VAL A 807 -2.48 -1.27 -25.56
N ALA A 808 -3.44 -2.16 -25.82
CA ALA A 808 -3.23 -3.38 -26.59
C ALA A 808 -2.74 -3.10 -28.03
N GLY A 809 -3.34 -2.12 -28.72
CA GLY A 809 -2.95 -1.71 -30.07
C GLY A 809 -1.61 -0.98 -30.13
N GLU A 810 -1.28 -0.18 -29.11
CA GLU A 810 0.00 0.53 -29.00
C GLU A 810 1.17 -0.40 -28.64
N ASN A 811 0.90 -1.47 -27.89
CA ASN A 811 1.88 -2.51 -27.53
C ASN A 811 1.83 -3.73 -28.47
N ALA A 812 1.25 -3.58 -29.67
CA ALA A 812 1.09 -4.68 -30.63
C ALA A 812 2.45 -5.18 -31.19
N PRO A 813 2.67 -6.50 -31.36
CA PRO A 813 1.69 -7.59 -31.19
C PRO A 813 1.37 -7.91 -29.72
N SER A 814 0.09 -8.14 -29.44
CA SER A 814 -0.42 -8.30 -28.07
C SER A 814 -1.56 -9.31 -27.95
N ILE A 815 -1.75 -9.82 -26.74
CA ILE A 815 -2.79 -10.78 -26.37
C ILE A 815 -3.53 -10.22 -25.15
N VAL A 816 -4.85 -10.01 -25.30
CA VAL A 816 -5.76 -9.60 -24.23
C VAL A 816 -6.45 -10.85 -23.70
N PHE A 817 -6.22 -11.18 -22.43
CA PHE A 817 -6.90 -12.29 -21.74
C PHE A 817 -7.90 -11.78 -20.71
N ILE A 818 -9.18 -12.08 -20.97
CA ILE A 818 -10.31 -11.76 -20.08
C ILE A 818 -10.74 -13.03 -19.36
N ASP A 819 -10.36 -13.16 -18.09
CA ASP A 819 -10.85 -14.24 -17.20
C ASP A 819 -12.26 -13.89 -16.70
N GLU A 820 -13.10 -14.89 -16.42
CA GLU A 820 -14.45 -14.73 -15.83
C GLU A 820 -15.35 -13.73 -16.59
N ILE A 821 -15.38 -13.82 -17.93
CA ILE A 821 -16.20 -12.92 -18.78
C ILE A 821 -17.71 -12.96 -18.44
N ASP A 822 -18.20 -14.04 -17.83
CA ASP A 822 -19.57 -14.16 -17.31
C ASP A 822 -19.94 -13.18 -16.20
N ALA A 823 -18.99 -12.44 -15.62
CA ALA A 823 -19.27 -11.32 -14.72
C ALA A 823 -19.92 -10.11 -15.43
N ILE A 824 -19.62 -9.88 -16.72
CA ILE A 824 -20.14 -8.74 -17.50
C ILE A 824 -20.91 -9.16 -18.76
N GLY A 825 -20.65 -10.36 -19.28
CA GLY A 825 -21.17 -10.82 -20.57
C GLY A 825 -22.57 -11.43 -20.52
N THR A 826 -23.34 -11.23 -19.45
CA THR A 826 -24.62 -11.90 -19.22
C THR A 826 -25.70 -11.53 -20.24
N LYS A 827 -26.64 -12.45 -20.48
CA LYS A 827 -27.82 -12.19 -21.31
C LYS A 827 -28.59 -10.96 -20.82
N ARG A 828 -28.94 -10.08 -21.75
CA ARG A 828 -29.70 -8.85 -21.49
C ARG A 828 -31.12 -9.18 -21.04
N TYR A 829 -31.46 -8.81 -19.82
CA TYR A 829 -32.84 -8.67 -19.36
C TYR A 829 -33.18 -7.19 -19.31
N ASP A 830 -34.47 -6.84 -19.45
CA ASP A 830 -34.94 -5.46 -19.36
C ASP A 830 -35.06 -5.05 -17.89
N SER A 831 -33.91 -4.67 -17.31
CA SER A 831 -33.73 -4.50 -15.88
C SER A 831 -33.88 -3.05 -15.43
N THR A 832 -34.60 -2.87 -14.32
CA THR A 832 -34.87 -1.55 -13.72
C THR A 832 -33.71 -1.04 -12.86
N SER A 833 -32.71 -1.87 -12.58
CA SER A 833 -31.56 -1.52 -11.73
C SER A 833 -30.54 -0.65 -12.47
N GLY A 834 -30.10 0.45 -11.85
CA GLY A 834 -29.10 1.35 -12.42
C GLY A 834 -27.72 0.71 -12.59
N GLY A 835 -27.30 -0.16 -11.66
CA GLY A 835 -26.00 -0.83 -11.73
C GLY A 835 -25.91 -1.87 -12.85
N GLU A 836 -26.98 -2.64 -13.06
CA GLU A 836 -27.01 -3.65 -14.13
C GLU A 836 -26.96 -3.00 -15.53
N ARG A 837 -27.57 -1.82 -15.69
CA ARG A 837 -27.51 -1.04 -16.93
C ARG A 837 -26.10 -0.56 -17.25
N GLU A 838 -25.27 -0.24 -16.26
CA GLU A 838 -23.87 0.12 -16.50
C GLU A 838 -23.01 -1.11 -16.85
N VAL A 839 -23.27 -2.27 -16.24
CA VAL A 839 -22.65 -3.54 -16.68
C VAL A 839 -23.00 -3.85 -18.14
N GLN A 840 -24.28 -3.73 -18.52
CA GLN A 840 -24.72 -3.88 -19.91
C GLN A 840 -24.06 -2.84 -20.85
N ARG A 841 -23.82 -1.61 -20.37
CA ARG A 841 -23.11 -0.55 -21.13
C ARG A 841 -21.63 -0.87 -21.33
N THR A 842 -20.94 -1.39 -20.32
CA THR A 842 -19.56 -1.88 -20.42
C THR A 842 -19.45 -3.06 -21.39
N MET A 843 -20.40 -4.00 -21.34
CA MET A 843 -20.48 -5.09 -22.32
C MET A 843 -20.71 -4.56 -23.75
N LEU A 844 -21.58 -3.57 -23.93
CA LEU A 844 -21.81 -2.95 -25.25
C LEU A 844 -20.55 -2.27 -25.79
N GLU A 845 -19.77 -1.60 -24.95
CA GLU A 845 -18.49 -1.02 -25.38
C GLU A 845 -17.47 -2.10 -25.75
N LEU A 846 -17.37 -3.18 -24.96
CA LEU A 846 -16.53 -4.34 -25.28
C LEU A 846 -16.90 -4.95 -26.64
N LEU A 847 -18.20 -5.07 -26.95
CA LEU A 847 -18.67 -5.52 -28.26
C LEU A 847 -18.31 -4.56 -29.40
N ASN A 848 -18.36 -3.24 -29.18
CA ASN A 848 -17.96 -2.25 -30.17
C ASN A 848 -16.46 -2.29 -30.46
N GLN A 849 -15.62 -2.42 -29.42
CA GLN A 849 -14.17 -2.53 -29.58
C GLN A 849 -13.80 -3.82 -30.32
N LEU A 850 -14.41 -4.96 -29.98
CA LEU A 850 -14.19 -6.25 -30.65
C LEU A 850 -14.52 -6.22 -32.16
N ASP A 851 -15.58 -5.50 -32.57
CA ASP A 851 -15.89 -5.30 -33.99
C ASP A 851 -14.91 -4.31 -34.68
N GLY A 852 -14.41 -3.32 -33.94
CA GLY A 852 -13.61 -2.21 -34.47
C GLY A 852 -12.19 -2.56 -34.90
N PHE A 853 -11.71 -3.77 -34.66
CA PHE A 853 -10.33 -4.15 -34.96
C PHE A 853 -10.05 -4.36 -36.45
N ASP A 854 -9.04 -3.63 -36.92
CA ASP A 854 -8.44 -3.74 -38.25
C ASP A 854 -8.00 -5.19 -38.54
N ASP A 855 -8.23 -5.67 -39.76
CA ASP A 855 -8.19 -7.11 -40.11
C ASP A 855 -6.77 -7.73 -40.13
N ARG A 856 -5.73 -6.95 -39.78
CA ARG A 856 -4.33 -7.37 -39.70
C ARG A 856 -4.06 -8.38 -38.58
N GLY A 857 -4.89 -8.41 -37.54
CA GLY A 857 -4.84 -9.45 -36.50
C GLY A 857 -3.63 -9.40 -35.54
N ASP A 858 -2.91 -8.27 -35.47
CA ASP A 858 -1.79 -8.02 -34.54
C ASP A 858 -2.19 -8.13 -33.06
N VAL A 859 -3.48 -7.97 -32.74
CA VAL A 859 -4.06 -8.11 -31.40
C VAL A 859 -4.97 -9.34 -31.37
N LYS A 860 -4.81 -10.22 -30.38
CA LYS A 860 -5.66 -11.40 -30.16
C LYS A 860 -6.40 -11.33 -28.84
N VAL A 861 -7.66 -11.78 -28.83
CA VAL A 861 -8.48 -11.81 -27.61
C VAL A 861 -8.79 -13.25 -27.20
N ILE A 862 -8.47 -13.60 -25.95
CA ILE A 862 -8.82 -14.87 -25.33
C ILE A 862 -9.78 -14.57 -24.17
N MET A 863 -10.93 -15.23 -24.13
CA MET A 863 -11.91 -15.10 -23.04
C MET A 863 -12.08 -16.44 -22.33
N ALA A 864 -12.27 -16.45 -21.00
CA ALA A 864 -12.56 -17.65 -20.23
C ALA A 864 -13.85 -17.52 -19.43
N THR A 865 -14.68 -18.57 -19.43
CA THR A 865 -15.93 -18.65 -18.67
C THR A 865 -16.16 -20.05 -18.09
N ASN A 866 -16.96 -20.17 -17.03
CA ASN A 866 -17.48 -21.45 -16.56
C ASN A 866 -18.82 -21.83 -17.19
N LYS A 867 -19.58 -20.88 -17.75
CA LYS A 867 -20.95 -21.10 -18.24
C LYS A 867 -21.21 -20.30 -19.54
N ILE A 868 -21.09 -20.97 -20.68
CA ILE A 868 -21.33 -20.34 -21.99
C ILE A 868 -22.82 -19.98 -22.20
N ASP A 869 -23.74 -20.76 -21.64
CA ASP A 869 -25.19 -20.59 -21.85
C ASP A 869 -25.77 -19.35 -21.15
N THR A 870 -25.07 -18.76 -20.20
CA THR A 870 -25.47 -17.51 -19.53
C THR A 870 -25.04 -16.25 -20.28
N LEU A 871 -24.15 -16.36 -21.28
CA LEU A 871 -23.61 -15.23 -22.02
C LEU A 871 -24.56 -14.72 -23.13
N ASP A 872 -24.45 -13.43 -23.45
CA ASP A 872 -25.12 -12.80 -24.59
C ASP A 872 -24.68 -13.47 -25.92
N PRO A 873 -25.61 -13.99 -26.74
CA PRO A 873 -25.31 -14.50 -28.09
C PRO A 873 -24.57 -13.50 -28.99
N ALA A 874 -24.62 -12.20 -28.70
CA ALA A 874 -23.85 -11.18 -29.40
C ALA A 874 -22.33 -11.29 -29.18
N LEU A 875 -21.86 -11.78 -28.02
CA LEU A 875 -20.44 -12.11 -27.80
C LEU A 875 -20.05 -13.34 -28.64
N ILE A 876 -20.89 -14.37 -28.60
CA ILE A 876 -20.65 -15.71 -29.15
C ILE A 876 -20.75 -15.77 -30.70
N ARG A 877 -20.93 -14.62 -31.36
CA ARG A 877 -21.09 -14.51 -32.81
C ARG A 877 -19.74 -14.58 -33.56
N PRO A 878 -19.64 -15.37 -34.66
CA PRO A 878 -18.48 -15.33 -35.56
C PRO A 878 -18.20 -13.92 -36.09
N GLY A 879 -16.93 -13.58 -36.26
CA GLY A 879 -16.42 -12.22 -36.51
C GLY A 879 -15.90 -11.53 -35.24
N ARG A 880 -16.41 -11.92 -34.06
CA ARG A 880 -15.90 -11.52 -32.73
C ARG A 880 -15.20 -12.68 -32.03
N ILE A 881 -15.90 -13.81 -31.93
CA ILE A 881 -15.39 -15.05 -31.35
C ILE A 881 -15.56 -16.16 -32.39
N ASP A 882 -14.45 -16.52 -33.03
CA ASP A 882 -14.42 -17.45 -34.17
C ASP A 882 -14.18 -18.89 -33.73
N ARG A 883 -13.57 -19.08 -32.54
CA ARG A 883 -13.26 -20.40 -31.96
C ARG A 883 -13.82 -20.52 -30.55
N LYS A 884 -14.42 -21.69 -30.28
CA LYS A 884 -15.12 -22.01 -29.03
C LYS A 884 -14.60 -23.36 -28.57
N ILE A 885 -13.81 -23.36 -27.50
CA ILE A 885 -13.02 -24.52 -27.09
C ILE A 885 -13.57 -25.03 -25.76
N LEU A 886 -14.08 -26.26 -25.79
CA LEU A 886 -14.69 -26.93 -24.65
C LEU A 886 -13.64 -27.67 -23.80
N PHE A 887 -13.74 -27.47 -22.49
CA PHE A 887 -12.96 -28.11 -21.45
C PHE A 887 -13.88 -29.03 -20.64
N GLU A 888 -13.90 -30.30 -21.03
CA GLU A 888 -14.66 -31.36 -20.36
C GLU A 888 -13.92 -31.86 -19.10
N ASN A 889 -14.56 -32.75 -18.33
CA ASN A 889 -13.89 -33.47 -17.25
C ASN A 889 -12.82 -34.42 -17.83
N PRO A 890 -11.68 -34.65 -17.15
CA PRO A 890 -10.56 -35.40 -17.71
C PRO A 890 -10.86 -36.90 -17.86
N ASP A 891 -10.68 -37.41 -19.08
CA ASP A 891 -10.62 -38.84 -19.41
C ASP A 891 -9.61 -39.61 -18.54
N THR A 892 -9.74 -40.93 -18.44
CA THR A 892 -8.76 -41.80 -17.75
C THR A 892 -7.32 -41.59 -18.24
N ASN A 893 -7.11 -41.47 -19.56
CA ASN A 893 -5.80 -41.16 -20.15
C ASN A 893 -5.27 -39.78 -19.74
N THR A 894 -6.16 -38.80 -19.57
CA THR A 894 -5.83 -37.42 -19.17
C THR A 894 -5.60 -37.33 -17.66
N LYS A 895 -6.43 -38.00 -16.84
CA LYS A 895 -6.18 -38.24 -15.40
C LYS A 895 -4.78 -38.81 -15.18
N ARG A 896 -4.38 -39.86 -15.92
CA ARG A 896 -3.02 -40.44 -15.84
C ARG A 896 -1.92 -39.40 -16.08
N LYS A 897 -2.05 -38.56 -17.12
CA LYS A 897 -1.09 -37.48 -17.41
C LYS A 897 -1.04 -36.44 -16.28
N ILE A 898 -2.19 -36.01 -15.75
CA ILE A 898 -2.29 -35.01 -14.68
C ILE A 898 -1.68 -35.55 -13.36
N PHE A 899 -2.03 -36.78 -12.96
CA PHE A 899 -1.42 -37.44 -11.79
C PHE A 899 0.10 -37.57 -11.94
N THR A 900 0.58 -38.04 -13.10
CA THR A 900 2.02 -38.16 -13.40
C THR A 900 2.73 -36.79 -13.32
N LEU A 901 2.12 -35.74 -13.86
CA LEU A 901 2.68 -34.39 -13.82
C LEU A 901 2.80 -33.85 -12.39
N HIS A 902 1.74 -33.95 -11.57
CA HIS A 902 1.76 -33.44 -10.21
C HIS A 902 2.65 -34.27 -9.26
N THR A 903 2.70 -35.59 -9.45
CA THR A 903 3.60 -36.48 -8.67
C THR A 903 5.07 -36.42 -9.11
N SER A 904 5.40 -35.90 -10.30
CA SER A 904 6.78 -35.84 -10.84
C SER A 904 7.82 -35.13 -9.97
N LYS A 905 7.38 -34.29 -9.02
CA LYS A 905 8.22 -33.55 -8.06
C LYS A 905 8.11 -34.09 -6.62
N MET A 906 7.27 -35.09 -6.38
CA MET A 906 7.02 -35.72 -5.09
C MET A 906 7.90 -36.97 -4.88
N ASN A 907 8.15 -37.33 -3.62
CA ASN A 907 8.87 -38.55 -3.27
C ASN A 907 7.84 -39.64 -2.92
N LEU A 908 7.45 -40.43 -3.92
CA LEU A 908 6.51 -41.54 -3.73
C LEU A 908 7.18 -42.73 -3.01
N GLY A 909 6.38 -43.50 -2.28
CA GLY A 909 6.74 -44.84 -1.83
C GLY A 909 6.57 -45.87 -2.96
N ASP A 910 7.28 -46.99 -2.82
CA ASP A 910 7.22 -48.12 -3.77
C ASP A 910 5.87 -48.87 -3.74
N ASP A 911 4.95 -48.45 -2.85
CA ASP A 911 3.59 -48.95 -2.63
C ASP A 911 2.50 -48.14 -3.37
N VAL A 912 2.85 -47.04 -4.03
CA VAL A 912 1.87 -46.13 -4.68
C VAL A 912 1.56 -46.57 -6.11
N ASP A 913 0.36 -47.12 -6.31
CA ASP A 913 -0.23 -47.33 -7.65
C ASP A 913 -1.25 -46.21 -7.95
N LEU A 914 -1.03 -45.46 -9.03
CA LEU A 914 -1.92 -44.38 -9.45
C LEU A 914 -3.14 -44.91 -10.23
N GLU A 915 -3.09 -46.13 -10.77
CA GLU A 915 -4.17 -46.72 -11.56
C GLU A 915 -5.42 -47.03 -10.72
N GLU A 916 -5.27 -47.22 -9.40
CA GLU A 916 -6.39 -47.33 -8.47
C GLU A 916 -7.32 -46.10 -8.54
N PHE A 917 -6.75 -44.90 -8.64
CA PHE A 917 -7.50 -43.64 -8.70
C PHE A 917 -7.91 -43.23 -10.11
N ILE A 918 -7.19 -43.71 -11.14
CA ILE A 918 -7.48 -43.42 -12.55
C ILE A 918 -8.64 -44.28 -13.09
N SER A 919 -8.74 -45.54 -12.63
CA SER A 919 -9.77 -46.50 -13.04
C SER A 919 -11.14 -46.27 -12.38
N GLN A 920 -11.20 -45.49 -11.29
CA GLN A 920 -12.43 -45.13 -10.60
C GLN A 920 -13.25 -44.09 -11.39
N LYS A 921 -14.58 -44.29 -11.42
CA LYS A 921 -15.53 -43.42 -12.13
C LYS A 921 -15.89 -42.15 -11.34
N ASP A 922 -14.89 -41.54 -10.71
CA ASP A 922 -15.06 -40.34 -9.89
C ASP A 922 -14.94 -39.09 -10.78
N ASP A 923 -15.87 -38.13 -10.64
CA ASP A 923 -15.83 -36.82 -11.32
C ASP A 923 -14.81 -35.86 -10.68
N LEU A 924 -13.54 -36.18 -10.93
CA LEU A 924 -12.36 -35.41 -10.52
C LEU A 924 -11.92 -34.46 -11.64
N SER A 925 -11.90 -33.16 -11.38
CA SER A 925 -11.25 -32.16 -12.23
C SER A 925 -9.72 -32.16 -12.03
N GLY A 926 -8.99 -31.46 -12.90
CA GLY A 926 -7.54 -31.27 -12.73
C GLY A 926 -7.18 -30.57 -11.42
N ALA A 927 -8.01 -29.65 -10.94
CA ALA A 927 -7.84 -29.00 -9.65
C ALA A 927 -8.02 -29.97 -8.47
N ASP A 928 -8.98 -30.90 -8.55
CA ASP A 928 -9.18 -31.93 -7.52
C ASP A 928 -7.98 -32.89 -7.45
N ILE A 929 -7.46 -33.31 -8.61
CA ILE A 929 -6.27 -34.18 -8.68
C ILE A 929 -5.05 -33.48 -8.06
N LYS A 930 -4.87 -32.18 -8.35
CA LYS A 930 -3.83 -31.35 -7.71
C LYS A 930 -4.03 -31.28 -6.19
N ALA A 931 -5.26 -31.06 -5.72
CA ALA A 931 -5.59 -31.01 -4.30
C ALA A 931 -5.29 -32.35 -3.59
N ILE A 932 -5.68 -33.48 -4.17
CA ILE A 932 -5.39 -34.83 -3.65
C ILE A 932 -3.87 -35.06 -3.54
N CYS A 933 -3.09 -34.69 -4.56
CA CYS A 933 -1.62 -34.80 -4.51
C CYS A 933 -1.02 -33.91 -3.40
N SER A 934 -1.52 -32.68 -3.23
CA SER A 934 -1.05 -31.75 -2.20
C SER A 934 -1.41 -32.23 -0.79
N GLU A 935 -2.65 -32.67 -0.56
CA GLU A 935 -3.11 -33.22 0.70
C GLU A 935 -2.36 -34.50 1.09
N ALA A 936 -2.11 -35.42 0.15
CA ALA A 936 -1.32 -36.62 0.41
C ALA A 936 0.13 -36.28 0.83
N GLY A 937 0.73 -35.25 0.23
CA GLY A 937 2.01 -34.70 0.67
C GLY A 937 1.97 -34.12 2.08
N MET A 938 0.91 -33.37 2.42
CA MET A 938 0.71 -32.80 3.76
C MET A 938 0.42 -33.86 4.83
N MET A 939 -0.23 -34.98 4.49
CA MET A 939 -0.45 -36.11 5.40
C MET A 939 0.87 -36.82 5.73
N ALA A 940 1.70 -37.11 4.73
CA ALA A 940 3.05 -37.63 4.95
C ALA A 940 3.89 -36.70 5.84
N LEU A 941 3.87 -35.39 5.58
CA LEU A 941 4.58 -34.40 6.41
C LEU A 941 4.04 -34.33 7.85
N ARG A 942 2.71 -34.41 8.04
CA ARG A 942 2.08 -34.45 9.38
C ARG A 942 2.55 -35.65 10.21
N GLU A 943 2.75 -36.79 9.55
CA GLU A 943 3.32 -38.00 10.17
C GLU A 943 4.86 -38.04 10.16
N ARG A 944 5.52 -36.92 9.77
CA ARG A 944 6.98 -36.79 9.66
C ARG A 944 7.65 -37.77 8.68
N ARG A 945 6.88 -38.29 7.72
CA ARG A 945 7.34 -39.19 6.66
C ARG A 945 7.82 -38.40 5.44
N MET A 946 9.02 -38.70 4.97
CA MET A 946 9.60 -38.11 3.76
C MET A 946 9.22 -38.84 2.46
N ARG A 947 8.37 -39.88 2.53
CA ARG A 947 7.76 -40.59 1.40
C ARG A 947 6.25 -40.62 1.57
N VAL A 948 5.53 -40.35 0.49
CA VAL A 948 4.06 -40.44 0.42
C VAL A 948 3.66 -41.88 0.07
N GLN A 949 2.76 -42.45 0.86
CA GLN A 949 2.28 -43.84 0.75
C GLN A 949 0.86 -43.89 0.16
N MET A 950 0.42 -45.07 -0.27
CA MET A 950 -0.94 -45.31 -0.77
C MET A 950 -2.03 -44.88 0.23
N ALA A 951 -1.76 -45.05 1.53
CA ALA A 951 -2.67 -44.63 2.61
C ALA A 951 -2.92 -43.11 2.63
N ASP A 952 -1.91 -42.30 2.29
CA ASP A 952 -2.04 -40.85 2.19
C ASP A 952 -2.99 -40.47 1.05
N PHE A 953 -2.82 -41.07 -0.14
CA PHE A 953 -3.67 -40.80 -1.29
C PHE A 953 -5.14 -41.20 -1.07
N ARG A 954 -5.40 -42.35 -0.43
CA ARG A 954 -6.78 -42.76 -0.07
C ARG A 954 -7.44 -41.77 0.90
N THR A 955 -6.72 -41.38 1.94
CA THR A 955 -7.21 -40.43 2.96
C THR A 955 -7.41 -39.02 2.38
N ALA A 956 -6.50 -38.58 1.50
CA ALA A 956 -6.61 -37.32 0.76
C ALA A 956 -7.81 -37.31 -0.21
N ARG A 957 -8.02 -38.41 -0.96
CA ARG A 957 -9.19 -38.56 -1.85
C ARG A 957 -10.50 -38.46 -1.06
N GLU A 958 -10.62 -39.17 0.06
CA GLU A 958 -11.80 -39.06 0.93
C GLU A 958 -12.03 -37.63 1.43
N ARG A 959 -10.96 -36.93 1.86
CA ARG A 959 -11.08 -35.56 2.37
C ARG A 959 -11.55 -34.59 1.29
N VAL A 960 -11.02 -34.70 0.08
CA VAL A 960 -11.41 -33.84 -1.07
C VAL A 960 -12.82 -34.17 -1.58
N LEU A 961 -13.20 -35.45 -1.65
CA LEU A 961 -14.55 -35.85 -2.10
C LEU A 961 -15.65 -35.46 -1.11
N LYS A 962 -15.39 -35.51 0.21
CA LYS A 962 -16.36 -35.08 1.24
C LYS A 962 -16.79 -33.61 1.04
N THR A 963 -15.87 -32.74 0.61
CA THR A 963 -16.17 -31.33 0.28
C THR A 963 -17.04 -31.14 -0.98
N LYS A 964 -17.19 -32.18 -1.84
CA LYS A 964 -18.12 -32.14 -2.98
C LYS A 964 -19.51 -32.71 -2.68
N GLN A 965 -19.61 -33.68 -1.77
CA GLN A 965 -20.81 -34.54 -1.66
C GLN A 965 -22.00 -33.93 -0.91
N GLU A 966 -21.87 -32.75 -0.30
CA GLU A 966 -22.96 -32.08 0.42
C GLU A 966 -24.07 -31.49 -0.50
N GLY A 967 -24.03 -31.75 -1.82
CA GLY A 967 -24.86 -31.09 -2.83
C GLY A 967 -25.91 -31.94 -3.57
N GLU A 968 -25.84 -33.28 -3.54
CA GLU A 968 -26.75 -34.15 -4.32
C GLU A 968 -27.70 -34.98 -3.43
N PRO A 969 -29.03 -34.89 -3.63
CA PRO A 969 -29.98 -35.75 -2.94
C PRO A 969 -30.04 -37.16 -3.57
N GLU A 970 -29.77 -38.20 -2.79
CA GLU A 970 -29.85 -39.59 -3.26
C GLU A 970 -31.27 -39.98 -3.71
N GLY A 971 -31.36 -40.67 -4.86
CA GLY A 971 -32.51 -41.53 -5.18
C GLY A 971 -33.66 -40.94 -6.00
N LEU A 972 -33.39 -40.44 -7.21
CA LEU A 972 -34.46 -40.06 -8.18
C LEU A 972 -34.28 -40.61 -9.61
N TYR A 973 -33.19 -41.31 -9.90
CA TYR A 973 -32.98 -42.06 -11.14
C TYR A 973 -32.47 -43.47 -10.80
N LEU A 974 -32.96 -44.47 -11.53
CA LEU A 974 -32.87 -45.91 -11.23
C LEU A 974 -32.55 -46.68 -12.53
#